data_AF-A0A8C1WZ68-F1
#
_entry.id   AF-A0A8C1WZ68-F1
#
_cell.length_a   1.000
_cell.length_b   1.000
_cell.length_c   1.000
_cell.angle_alpha   90.00
_cell.angle_beta   90.00
_cell.angle_gamma   90.00
#
_symmetry.space_group_name_H-M   'P 1'
#
loop_
_entity.id
_entity.type
_entity.pdbx_description
1 polymer ?
#
loop_
_entity_poly.entity_id
_entity_poly.type
_entity_poly.pdbx_seq_one_letter_code
_entity_poly.pdbx_strand_id
1 'polypeptide(L)'
;MFYFFFFFHVMLDKILFFVIFWLYAPNLPLTENVLHFYSLNIYKLLYLWRPQFRSPQHSRARKYEAEVQMCRLEVSAVDFSDYHPLKAITVTDSKARRGGRKGSTSSSSSSSSSVVLDPLSSMLDGSDPLSLFAAVSQTPALPHSISAGKEEEVGSDFEPWSSKRGEILSRFTTTEKLSINLFMGSDKSKASSPSSAVSEKVRTRLEELDDLEEGSQRELLNLSQQDYVNRIEELNQSLKEAWGSDQKVKALKIVIQCSKLLSDTSVIQFYPSKFVLITDILDTFGGLVYDRIWSMCADPHPLPESFSADDVNDTAKETCLNWFFKIASIRELVPRLYVEAALLKCNRFLTKSGIQETLQRLTAMIRGIGDPLVAVYARAYLCRVLLTEMMDRCKKLGNNALLLNSVMWAFRAEFVAMRATDFIGMIKDCDEAGFPKHLLFASLGRSLSCADPPESERLSILNDAWKVITKVRSPRDYINCAEIWVEFTCRHFTKREVNTVLADIIKHMTPDRAFEDAYPQLQSVIKKILPHFHDFSVLFSMEKFLPFLDMFQKDSVRVEVCKSIMEVFIKHQQEATRDPVILNALLHICKTMHDSVNALTLDDEKRSLSLLINGFIRMVSFGRDFEQQLSFCVEARATFCNLEPVIIHLIHACAAYSFITIPSLTSIFNRLNLYLLSGEVALANQCLSQADAFLKAAVSLLPEVPRTISIEGKQRSSEPFLLDFINNFLSTLLVVPDHPEQGVLYLVRGLLNMVQDYTWEDNSDAKIRVYISALPLLAAMSQESYLYTIPKVDSNETLYGGDPKFIAEINKLCETLIGQVLDHLKGLGRDEGVRRQGSLAFSLFGCLLAHGDLRNNKLNQLAVNLWNLSHKHGFCDTRTSVRTLEYIKHQAQLADLSHLSDMTARLSLQSRT
;
A
#
# COMPACT_ATOMS: atom_id res chain seq x y z
N MET A 1 55.11 -5.36 -24.57
CA MET A 1 54.36 -5.73 -23.36
C MET A 1 53.55 -4.52 -22.86
N PHE A 2 52.70 -3.97 -23.74
CA PHE A 2 51.94 -2.72 -23.48
C PHE A 2 50.52 -2.76 -24.09
N TYR A 3 50.17 -3.83 -24.81
CA TYR A 3 48.92 -3.91 -25.59
C TYR A 3 47.88 -4.89 -25.01
N PHE A 4 48.26 -5.76 -24.07
CA PHE A 4 47.31 -6.67 -23.41
C PHE A 4 46.69 -6.06 -22.13
N PHE A 5 47.35 -5.03 -21.57
CA PHE A 5 46.82 -4.20 -20.48
C PHE A 5 45.65 -3.31 -20.92
N PHE A 6 45.48 -3.06 -22.22
CA PHE A 6 44.54 -2.06 -22.74
C PHE A 6 43.11 -2.60 -22.94
N PHE A 7 42.93 -3.91 -23.15
CA PHE A 7 41.59 -4.48 -23.43
C PHE A 7 40.82 -4.91 -22.17
N PHE A 8 41.53 -5.26 -21.09
CA PHE A 8 40.90 -5.56 -19.78
C PHE A 8 40.70 -4.31 -18.91
N HIS A 9 41.45 -3.23 -19.17
CA HIS A 9 41.23 -1.92 -18.52
C HIS A 9 39.88 -1.31 -18.90
N VAL A 10 39.38 -1.51 -20.12
CA VAL A 10 38.16 -0.82 -20.60
C VAL A 10 36.88 -1.25 -19.87
N MET A 11 36.83 -2.47 -19.30
CA MET A 11 35.65 -2.92 -18.55
C MET A 11 35.73 -2.57 -17.05
N LEU A 12 36.93 -2.64 -16.47
CA LEU A 12 37.22 -2.23 -15.09
C LEU A 12 37.20 -0.70 -14.94
N ASP A 13 37.73 0.04 -15.91
CA ASP A 13 37.60 1.50 -15.99
C ASP A 13 36.15 1.88 -16.18
N LYS A 14 35.33 1.15 -16.94
CA LYS A 14 33.91 1.54 -17.06
C LYS A 14 33.17 1.47 -15.74
N ILE A 15 33.44 0.50 -14.87
CA ILE A 15 32.79 0.37 -13.55
C ILE A 15 33.43 1.34 -12.53
N LEU A 16 34.74 1.47 -12.51
CA LEU A 16 35.48 2.37 -11.62
C LEU A 16 35.26 3.85 -11.98
N PHE A 17 35.30 4.18 -13.27
CA PHE A 17 34.96 5.49 -13.83
C PHE A 17 33.45 5.74 -13.67
N PHE A 18 32.56 4.75 -13.74
CA PHE A 18 31.15 4.99 -13.36
C PHE A 18 31.03 5.29 -11.87
N VAL A 19 31.57 4.47 -10.95
CA VAL A 19 31.38 4.70 -9.51
C VAL A 19 32.00 6.04 -9.08
N ILE A 20 33.16 6.41 -9.62
CA ILE A 20 33.86 7.66 -9.27
C ILE A 20 33.26 8.89 -10.00
N PHE A 21 32.86 8.78 -11.28
CA PHE A 21 32.32 9.90 -12.06
C PHE A 21 30.80 10.06 -11.89
N TRP A 22 30.08 9.01 -11.50
CA TRP A 22 28.63 9.06 -11.25
C TRP A 22 28.30 9.63 -9.88
N LEU A 23 29.22 9.50 -8.92
CA LEU A 23 29.16 10.22 -7.65
C LEU A 23 29.65 11.68 -7.74
N TYR A 24 30.34 12.06 -8.82
CA TYR A 24 30.86 13.42 -9.00
C TYR A 24 30.49 14.04 -10.36
N ALA A 25 29.57 15.03 -10.31
CA ALA A 25 29.21 16.06 -11.31
C ALA A 25 27.99 15.78 -12.23
N PRO A 26 27.18 16.80 -12.66
CA PRO A 26 27.53 18.22 -12.82
C PRO A 26 26.76 19.30 -12.01
N ASN A 27 25.88 19.00 -11.05
CA ASN A 27 25.11 20.07 -10.36
C ASN A 27 25.36 20.24 -8.83
N LEU A 28 26.38 19.60 -8.25
CA LEU A 28 26.86 19.96 -6.90
C LEU A 28 28.19 20.72 -7.00
N PRO A 29 28.41 21.76 -6.17
CA PRO A 29 29.63 22.57 -6.22
C PRO A 29 30.86 21.66 -6.06
N LEU A 30 31.64 21.62 -7.14
CA LEU A 30 32.76 20.73 -7.41
C LEU A 30 34.01 20.96 -6.53
N THR A 31 33.90 21.70 -5.44
CA THR A 31 35.09 22.27 -4.78
C THR A 31 35.48 21.62 -3.46
N GLU A 32 34.57 21.06 -2.66
CA GLU A 32 34.97 20.53 -1.34
C GLU A 32 35.22 19.02 -1.33
N ASN A 33 34.30 18.21 -1.85
CA ASN A 33 34.42 16.76 -1.70
C ASN A 33 35.49 16.13 -2.62
N VAL A 34 35.76 16.66 -3.82
CA VAL A 34 36.83 16.16 -4.71
C VAL A 34 38.20 16.50 -4.14
N LEU A 35 38.36 17.74 -3.67
CA LEU A 35 39.53 18.17 -2.93
C LEU A 35 39.68 17.35 -1.66
N HIS A 36 38.60 16.94 -0.99
CA HIS A 36 38.67 16.05 0.16
C HIS A 36 39.11 14.62 -0.17
N PHE A 37 38.69 14.02 -1.30
CA PHE A 37 39.12 12.66 -1.68
C PHE A 37 40.59 12.62 -2.15
N TYR A 38 41.00 13.62 -2.95
CA TYR A 38 42.40 13.78 -3.31
C TYR A 38 43.23 14.22 -2.11
N SER A 39 42.72 15.09 -1.23
CA SER A 39 43.41 15.43 0.01
C SER A 39 43.50 14.23 0.94
N LEU A 40 42.47 13.39 1.08
CA LEU A 40 42.51 12.15 1.88
C LEU A 40 43.66 11.27 1.40
N ASN A 41 43.74 11.00 0.10
CA ASN A 41 44.80 10.18 -0.47
C ASN A 41 46.19 10.85 -0.39
N ILE A 42 46.27 12.17 -0.57
CA ILE A 42 47.49 12.96 -0.41
C ILE A 42 47.96 13.00 1.06
N TYR A 43 47.05 13.17 2.03
CA TYR A 43 47.32 13.16 3.48
C TYR A 43 47.68 11.75 3.97
N LYS A 44 47.00 10.71 3.47
CA LYS A 44 47.36 9.28 3.66
C LYS A 44 48.80 9.01 3.21
N LEU A 45 49.20 9.54 2.05
CA LEU A 45 50.56 9.42 1.48
C LEU A 45 51.61 10.29 2.19
N LEU A 46 51.26 11.49 2.65
CA LEU A 46 52.20 12.46 3.24
C LEU A 46 52.48 12.24 4.73
N TYR A 47 51.50 11.81 5.53
CA TYR A 47 51.62 11.81 7.00
C TYR A 47 51.64 10.42 7.65
N LEU A 48 51.04 9.40 7.04
CA LEU A 48 51.04 8.03 7.58
C LEU A 48 52.13 7.13 6.98
N TRP A 49 52.68 7.46 5.80
CA TRP A 49 53.36 6.45 4.99
C TRP A 49 54.72 6.78 4.35
N ARG A 50 55.34 7.95 4.56
CA ARG A 50 56.76 8.15 4.18
C ARG A 50 57.71 7.88 5.35
N PRO A 51 58.52 6.80 5.32
CA PRO A 51 59.71 6.67 6.18
C PRO A 51 60.92 7.44 5.64
N GLN A 52 60.73 8.44 4.75
CA GLN A 52 61.80 9.31 4.26
C GLN A 52 61.73 10.67 4.94
N PHE A 53 62.50 10.82 6.03
CA PHE A 53 63.10 12.05 6.56
C PHE A 53 62.54 13.38 6.01
N ARG A 54 61.33 13.76 6.46
CA ARG A 54 60.98 15.15 6.76
C ARG A 54 60.09 15.16 8.00
N SER A 55 60.69 15.64 9.11
CA SER A 55 60.10 16.01 10.42
C SER A 55 59.06 15.08 11.07
N PRO A 56 59.46 14.12 11.92
CA PRO A 56 58.55 13.43 12.84
C PRO A 56 58.31 14.22 14.15
N GLN A 57 57.23 15.01 14.26
CA GLN A 57 56.88 15.76 15.49
C GLN A 57 55.91 14.96 16.41
N HIS A 58 56.23 14.97 17.72
CA HIS A 58 55.85 14.03 18.79
C HIS A 58 54.48 14.28 19.46
N SER A 59 54.13 13.40 20.41
CA SER A 59 52.87 13.20 21.15
C SER A 59 52.60 14.17 22.33
N ARG A 60 51.66 15.11 22.13
CA ARG A 60 50.51 15.51 22.98
C ARG A 60 49.69 16.55 22.20
N ALA A 61 48.36 16.53 22.33
CA ALA A 61 47.37 17.38 21.62
C ALA A 61 47.96 18.07 20.38
N ARG A 62 48.06 17.32 19.27
CA ARG A 62 48.52 17.92 18.01
C ARG A 62 47.57 19.06 17.68
N LYS A 63 48.09 20.29 17.70
CA LYS A 63 47.35 21.44 17.20
C LYS A 63 47.42 21.39 15.68
N TYR A 64 46.60 20.53 15.08
CA TYR A 64 46.51 20.36 13.64
C TYR A 64 46.30 21.70 12.92
N GLU A 65 45.59 22.64 13.54
CA GLU A 65 45.45 24.02 13.06
C GLU A 65 46.80 24.76 12.87
N ALA A 66 47.74 24.60 13.81
CA ALA A 66 49.07 25.22 13.73
C ALA A 66 49.98 24.53 12.70
N GLU A 67 49.83 23.21 12.53
CA GLU A 67 50.58 22.40 11.55
C GLU A 67 50.12 22.69 10.11
N VAL A 68 48.81 22.83 9.89
CA VAL A 68 48.21 23.25 8.62
C VAL A 68 48.68 24.66 8.24
N GLN A 69 48.81 25.57 9.21
CA GLN A 69 49.33 26.92 8.97
C GLN A 69 50.83 26.94 8.61
N MET A 70 51.66 26.06 9.19
CA MET A 70 53.08 25.96 8.85
C MET A 70 53.36 25.31 7.48
N CYS A 71 52.46 24.45 6.98
CA CYS A 71 52.64 23.73 5.71
C CYS A 71 51.93 24.40 4.51
N ARG A 72 51.33 25.59 4.66
CA ARG A 72 50.79 26.35 3.53
C ARG A 72 51.93 26.77 2.59
N LEU A 73 52.05 26.07 1.46
CA LEU A 73 52.71 26.62 0.28
C LEU A 73 51.99 27.92 -0.11
N GLU A 74 52.74 29.01 -0.33
CA GLU A 74 52.19 30.22 -0.92
C GLU A 74 51.48 29.86 -2.22
N VAL A 75 50.17 30.08 -2.25
CA VAL A 75 49.35 29.92 -3.45
C VAL A 75 49.71 31.05 -4.39
N SER A 76 50.68 30.82 -5.28
CA SER A 76 50.80 31.63 -6.48
C SER A 76 49.61 31.30 -7.38
N ALA A 77 48.79 32.32 -7.66
CA ALA A 77 47.74 32.22 -8.67
C ALA A 77 48.39 31.92 -10.02
N VAL A 78 48.01 30.79 -10.63
CA VAL A 78 48.42 30.46 -12.00
C VAL A 78 47.22 30.70 -12.89
N ASP A 79 47.35 31.71 -13.75
CA ASP A 79 46.43 31.98 -14.86
C ASP A 79 46.41 30.79 -15.84
N PHE A 80 45.21 30.42 -16.27
CA PHE A 80 44.99 29.35 -17.24
C PHE A 80 45.55 29.77 -18.62
N SER A 81 46.69 29.20 -19.01
CA SER A 81 47.11 29.17 -20.43
C SER A 81 47.44 27.75 -20.87
N ASP A 82 46.72 27.32 -21.90
CA ASP A 82 46.89 26.15 -22.78
C ASP A 82 48.24 25.43 -22.75
N TYR A 83 48.33 24.24 -22.14
CA TYR A 83 49.20 23.13 -22.59
C TYR A 83 48.80 21.81 -21.89
N HIS A 84 48.10 20.92 -22.61
CA HIS A 84 47.74 19.56 -22.15
C HIS A 84 48.65 18.51 -22.84
N PRO A 85 49.27 17.56 -22.12
CA PRO A 85 50.36 16.71 -22.64
C PRO A 85 49.91 15.49 -23.45
N LEU A 86 48.87 15.62 -24.29
CA LEU A 86 48.44 14.57 -25.24
C LEU A 86 48.08 15.16 -26.61
N LYS A 87 49.05 15.83 -27.26
CA LYS A 87 49.03 16.00 -28.72
C LYS A 87 49.94 14.96 -29.36
N ALA A 88 49.33 14.20 -30.27
CA ALA A 88 49.91 13.07 -30.98
C ALA A 88 51.09 13.49 -31.86
N ILE A 89 52.22 12.78 -31.71
CA ILE A 89 53.34 12.81 -32.65
C ILE A 89 53.21 11.59 -33.55
N THR A 90 52.91 11.83 -34.82
CA THR A 90 52.98 10.86 -35.92
C THR A 90 54.41 10.77 -36.45
N VAL A 91 54.91 9.55 -36.66
CA VAL A 91 56.00 9.26 -37.61
C VAL A 91 55.69 7.97 -38.37
N THR A 92 55.60 8.11 -39.70
CA THR A 92 55.51 7.10 -40.78
C THR A 92 56.79 6.24 -40.85
N ASP A 93 56.78 4.99 -41.31
CA ASP A 93 56.79 4.48 -42.70
C ASP A 93 56.99 2.93 -42.57
N SER A 94 56.63 1.99 -43.44
CA SER A 94 56.63 1.96 -44.90
C SER A 94 55.92 0.70 -45.42
N LYS A 95 55.46 0.84 -46.68
CA LYS A 95 54.56 0.01 -47.49
C LYS A 95 55.09 -1.36 -47.92
N ALA A 96 54.16 -2.30 -48.13
CA ALA A 96 53.92 -2.96 -49.44
C ALA A 96 52.50 -3.59 -49.44
N ARG A 97 51.52 -3.04 -50.19
CA ARG A 97 51.00 -3.52 -51.51
C ARG A 97 50.62 -5.02 -51.48
N ARG A 98 49.42 -5.50 -51.80
CA ARG A 98 48.23 -5.12 -52.61
C ARG A 98 47.05 -5.90 -51.94
N GLY A 99 45.83 -5.39 -51.81
CA GLY A 99 44.87 -5.09 -52.86
C GLY A 99 43.62 -5.97 -52.66
N GLY A 100 42.42 -5.43 -52.89
CA GLY A 100 41.19 -6.22 -53.06
C GLY A 100 40.15 -6.08 -51.95
N ARG A 101 39.05 -5.40 -52.27
CA ARG A 101 37.89 -5.07 -51.44
C ARG A 101 36.91 -6.24 -51.26
N LYS A 102 36.24 -6.19 -50.11
CA LYS A 102 34.83 -6.51 -49.81
C LYS A 102 34.38 -7.98 -49.96
N GLY A 103 34.19 -8.62 -48.81
CA GLY A 103 33.32 -9.78 -48.66
C GLY A 103 31.86 -9.35 -48.52
N SER A 104 31.03 -9.96 -49.37
CA SER A 104 29.60 -10.11 -49.22
C SER A 104 29.30 -11.35 -48.37
N THR A 105 28.25 -11.25 -47.56
CA THR A 105 27.12 -12.20 -47.40
C THR A 105 27.31 -13.61 -46.85
N SER A 106 26.19 -14.07 -46.25
CA SER A 106 25.70 -15.46 -46.18
C SER A 106 26.46 -16.40 -45.23
N SER A 107 25.88 -17.38 -44.55
CA SER A 107 24.52 -17.91 -44.42
C SER A 107 24.59 -19.11 -43.44
N SER A 108 23.42 -19.55 -42.97
CA SER A 108 23.01 -20.96 -42.89
C SER A 108 23.89 -22.01 -42.18
N SER A 109 23.32 -22.55 -41.10
CA SER A 109 23.01 -23.97 -40.84
C SER A 109 24.11 -25.02 -40.65
N SER A 110 23.84 -25.86 -39.63
CA SER A 110 23.98 -27.34 -39.55
C SER A 110 25.41 -27.91 -39.49
N SER A 111 25.74 -28.99 -38.77
CA SER A 111 25.03 -29.98 -37.94
C SER A 111 26.04 -31.01 -37.40
N SER A 112 25.59 -31.83 -36.42
CA SER A 112 25.98 -33.23 -36.08
C SER A 112 27.37 -33.48 -35.47
N SER A 113 27.61 -34.40 -34.53
CA SER A 113 26.87 -35.51 -33.83
C SER A 113 27.76 -35.92 -32.62
N SER A 114 27.34 -36.55 -31.50
CA SER A 114 26.82 -37.93 -31.41
C SER A 114 26.41 -38.36 -29.97
N VAL A 115 25.19 -38.93 -29.85
CA VAL A 115 24.75 -40.20 -29.19
C VAL A 115 25.17 -40.56 -27.76
N VAL A 116 24.19 -40.74 -26.84
CA VAL A 116 23.77 -42.03 -26.17
C VAL A 116 22.29 -41.90 -25.65
N LEU A 117 21.50 -42.97 -25.79
CA LEU A 117 20.07 -43.20 -25.41
C LEU A 117 19.92 -43.73 -23.95
N ASP A 118 18.93 -43.27 -23.17
CA ASP A 118 17.60 -43.87 -22.78
C ASP A 118 17.64 -45.22 -22.02
N PRO A 119 16.91 -45.36 -20.89
CA PRO A 119 15.58 -45.99 -20.95
C PRO A 119 14.59 -45.48 -19.88
N LEU A 120 13.36 -45.10 -20.27
CA LEU A 120 12.10 -45.52 -19.62
C LEU A 120 10.89 -44.86 -20.30
N SER A 121 10.53 -45.40 -21.45
CA SER A 121 9.15 -45.43 -21.94
C SER A 121 8.51 -46.76 -21.54
N SER A 122 7.81 -46.82 -20.41
CA SER A 122 6.69 -47.75 -20.18
C SER A 122 6.11 -47.51 -18.78
N MET A 123 4.77 -47.46 -18.67
CA MET A 123 3.93 -47.18 -17.50
C MET A 123 3.52 -45.69 -17.43
N LEU A 124 2.31 -45.25 -17.79
CA LEU A 124 1.00 -45.88 -17.69
C LEU A 124 0.09 -45.42 -18.83
N ASP A 125 -0.47 -46.41 -19.50
CA ASP A 125 -1.61 -46.35 -20.40
C ASP A 125 -2.89 -46.25 -19.54
N GLY A 126 -3.84 -45.38 -19.89
CA GLY A 126 -5.17 -45.38 -19.27
C GLY A 126 -5.88 -44.03 -19.13
N SER A 127 -6.71 -43.71 -20.14
CA SER A 127 -7.93 -42.87 -20.11
C SER A 127 -7.85 -41.39 -19.65
N ASP A 128 -8.22 -40.53 -20.60
CA ASP A 128 -8.47 -39.08 -20.49
C ASP A 128 -9.62 -38.73 -19.50
N PRO A 129 -9.39 -37.84 -18.51
CA PRO A 129 -10.41 -37.42 -17.54
C PRO A 129 -11.41 -36.38 -18.07
N LEU A 130 -11.33 -35.93 -19.33
CA LEU A 130 -12.36 -35.07 -19.94
C LEU A 130 -13.53 -35.84 -20.55
N SER A 131 -13.45 -37.17 -20.60
CA SER A 131 -14.53 -38.04 -21.11
C SER A 131 -15.53 -38.50 -20.03
N LEU A 132 -15.41 -38.05 -18.78
CA LEU A 132 -16.34 -38.36 -17.67
C LEU A 132 -17.28 -37.21 -17.27
N PHE A 133 -17.20 -36.06 -17.94
CA PHE A 133 -18.09 -34.91 -17.69
C PHE A 133 -19.13 -34.66 -18.79
N ALA A 134 -19.10 -35.42 -19.89
CA ALA A 134 -20.01 -35.25 -21.02
C ALA A 134 -21.20 -36.25 -21.03
N ALA A 135 -21.41 -37.03 -19.96
CA ALA A 135 -22.45 -38.05 -19.90
C ALA A 135 -23.23 -38.05 -18.56
N VAL A 136 -23.79 -36.91 -18.15
CA VAL A 136 -24.95 -36.87 -17.23
C VAL A 136 -25.88 -35.73 -17.67
N SER A 137 -26.70 -36.01 -18.68
CA SER A 137 -27.86 -35.19 -19.06
C SER A 137 -29.05 -36.11 -19.29
N GLN A 138 -29.85 -36.35 -18.25
CA GLN A 138 -31.21 -36.86 -18.38
C GLN A 138 -32.12 -36.25 -17.32
N THR A 139 -33.17 -35.58 -17.80
CA THR A 139 -34.41 -35.23 -17.13
C THR A 139 -35.22 -36.49 -16.77
N PRO A 140 -36.14 -36.38 -15.79
CA PRO A 140 -37.46 -36.97 -15.99
C PRO A 140 -38.61 -35.98 -15.77
N ALA A 141 -39.69 -36.24 -16.49
CA ALA A 141 -40.88 -35.42 -16.63
C ALA A 141 -41.90 -35.54 -15.47
N LEU A 142 -42.77 -34.52 -15.44
CA LEU A 142 -44.05 -34.24 -14.74
C LEU A 142 -44.91 -35.41 -14.23
N PRO A 143 -45.86 -35.08 -13.32
CA PRO A 143 -47.27 -35.18 -13.73
C PRO A 143 -48.12 -33.91 -13.48
N HIS A 144 -49.08 -33.72 -14.38
CA HIS A 144 -50.05 -32.63 -14.49
C HIS A 144 -51.01 -32.42 -13.30
N SER A 145 -51.37 -31.15 -13.05
CA SER A 145 -52.76 -30.76 -12.76
C SER A 145 -53.05 -29.26 -13.11
N ILE A 146 -53.76 -29.08 -14.22
CA ILE A 146 -54.82 -28.10 -14.57
C ILE A 146 -54.93 -26.75 -13.79
N SER A 147 -54.70 -25.66 -14.54
CA SER A 147 -55.27 -24.28 -14.57
C SER A 147 -55.65 -23.48 -13.31
N ALA A 148 -55.16 -22.24 -13.22
CA ALA A 148 -55.97 -21.00 -13.09
C ALA A 148 -55.10 -19.72 -13.25
N GLY A 149 -55.56 -18.76 -14.07
CA GLY A 149 -55.28 -17.31 -14.04
C GLY A 149 -53.83 -16.79 -14.04
N LYS A 150 -53.40 -16.14 -15.14
CA LYS A 150 -52.19 -15.30 -15.19
C LYS A 150 -52.43 -13.97 -14.44
N GLU A 151 -51.72 -13.75 -13.33
CA GLU A 151 -51.40 -12.40 -12.84
C GLU A 151 -50.02 -11.99 -13.39
N GLU A 152 -49.85 -10.71 -13.74
CA GLU A 152 -48.62 -10.15 -14.32
C GLU A 152 -47.39 -10.46 -13.44
N GLU A 153 -46.34 -11.03 -14.05
CA GLU A 153 -45.13 -11.48 -13.39
C GLU A 153 -44.35 -10.32 -12.74
N VAL A 154 -44.42 -10.25 -11.41
CA VAL A 154 -43.50 -9.48 -10.58
C VAL A 154 -42.18 -10.27 -10.50
N GLY A 155 -41.05 -9.61 -10.76
CA GLY A 155 -39.73 -10.25 -10.88
C GLY A 155 -39.33 -11.18 -9.73
N SER A 156 -38.44 -12.13 -10.03
CA SER A 156 -38.07 -13.30 -9.18
C SER A 156 -37.56 -13.00 -7.78
N ASP A 157 -37.19 -11.75 -7.47
CA ASP A 157 -36.63 -11.32 -6.18
C ASP A 157 -37.61 -10.46 -5.36
N PHE A 158 -38.85 -10.28 -5.83
CA PHE A 158 -39.92 -9.79 -4.97
C PHE A 158 -40.27 -10.90 -3.99
N GLU A 159 -39.67 -10.85 -2.80
CA GLU A 159 -40.14 -11.66 -1.69
C GLU A 159 -41.63 -11.38 -1.47
N PRO A 160 -42.50 -12.36 -1.71
CA PRO A 160 -43.92 -12.19 -1.49
C PRO A 160 -44.13 -11.81 -0.02
N TRP A 161 -45.19 -11.08 0.29
CA TRP A 161 -45.54 -10.74 1.69
C TRP A 161 -45.52 -11.96 2.61
N SER A 162 -45.87 -13.15 2.09
CA SER A 162 -45.79 -14.43 2.80
C SER A 162 -44.37 -14.82 3.24
N SER A 163 -43.32 -14.46 2.50
CA SER A 163 -41.91 -14.68 2.88
C SER A 163 -41.47 -13.73 3.99
N LYS A 164 -41.72 -12.42 3.82
CA LYS A 164 -41.40 -11.38 4.83
C LYS A 164 -42.16 -11.57 6.14
N ARG A 165 -43.39 -12.09 6.07
CA ARG A 165 -44.18 -12.49 7.23
C ARG A 165 -43.41 -13.49 8.10
N GLY A 166 -42.83 -14.53 7.49
CA GLY A 166 -42.04 -15.53 8.21
C GLY A 166 -40.83 -14.91 8.92
N GLU A 167 -40.10 -14.03 8.23
CA GLU A 167 -38.95 -13.33 8.80
C GLU A 167 -39.35 -12.44 9.99
N ILE A 168 -40.41 -11.64 9.86
CA ILE A 168 -40.89 -10.75 10.93
C ILE A 168 -41.26 -11.55 12.17
N LEU A 169 -42.01 -12.66 12.01
CA LEU A 169 -42.40 -13.52 13.12
C LEU A 169 -41.20 -14.18 13.81
N SER A 170 -40.14 -14.48 13.06
CA SER A 170 -38.89 -15.05 13.59
C SER A 170 -37.98 -14.01 14.28
N ARG A 171 -38.02 -12.75 13.82
CA ARG A 171 -37.13 -11.67 14.26
C ARG A 171 -37.69 -10.88 15.45
N PHE A 172 -39.01 -10.72 15.51
CA PHE A 172 -39.68 -9.92 16.53
C PHE A 172 -40.38 -10.84 17.54
N THR A 173 -39.56 -11.48 18.37
CA THR A 173 -39.99 -12.42 19.42
C THR A 173 -40.00 -11.76 20.80
N THR A 174 -40.69 -12.34 21.78
CA THR A 174 -40.66 -11.86 23.17
C THR A 174 -40.70 -12.99 24.18
N THR A 175 -40.02 -12.80 25.32
CA THR A 175 -40.12 -13.63 26.52
C THR A 175 -41.07 -13.03 27.56
N GLU A 176 -41.59 -11.82 27.31
CA GLU A 176 -42.56 -11.16 28.18
C GLU A 176 -43.95 -11.80 28.07
N LYS A 177 -44.69 -11.75 29.18
CA LYS A 177 -46.02 -12.34 29.31
C LYS A 177 -47.06 -11.50 28.56
N LEU A 178 -47.67 -12.09 27.53
CA LEU A 178 -48.67 -11.44 26.68
C LEU A 178 -50.09 -11.60 27.25
N SER A 179 -51.01 -10.72 26.85
CA SER A 179 -52.41 -10.84 27.23
C SER A 179 -53.36 -10.65 26.04
N ILE A 180 -54.48 -11.36 26.06
CA ILE A 180 -55.57 -11.21 25.10
C ILE A 180 -56.85 -10.91 25.89
N ASN A 181 -57.34 -9.68 25.74
CA ASN A 181 -58.59 -9.23 26.35
C ASN A 181 -59.71 -9.23 25.30
N LEU A 182 -60.45 -10.33 25.22
CA LEU A 182 -61.59 -10.50 24.32
C LEU A 182 -62.89 -10.36 25.11
N PHE A 183 -63.50 -9.16 25.09
CA PHE A 183 -64.81 -8.94 25.70
C PHE A 183 -65.91 -9.36 24.72
N MET A 184 -66.57 -10.50 24.99
CA MET A 184 -67.80 -10.95 24.31
C MET A 184 -68.96 -10.84 25.30
N GLY A 185 -69.50 -9.63 25.46
CA GLY A 185 -70.69 -9.37 26.24
C GLY A 185 -71.22 -7.97 25.93
N SER A 186 -72.53 -7.82 25.78
CA SER A 186 -73.16 -6.51 25.55
C SER A 186 -73.01 -5.61 26.78
N ASP A 187 -72.54 -4.39 26.59
CA ASP A 187 -72.40 -3.36 27.61
C ASP A 187 -73.72 -3.11 28.37
N LYS A 188 -73.78 -3.50 29.65
CA LYS A 188 -74.63 -2.81 30.64
C LYS A 188 -73.78 -1.82 31.40
N SER A 189 -73.92 -0.55 31.03
CA SER A 189 -73.44 0.61 31.79
C SER A 189 -73.91 0.54 33.25
N LYS A 190 -72.96 0.62 34.18
CA LYS A 190 -73.23 0.85 35.61
C LYS A 190 -74.05 2.13 35.80
N ALA A 191 -75.30 1.99 36.23
CA ALA A 191 -76.04 3.03 36.93
C ALA A 191 -76.83 2.36 38.08
N SER A 192 -76.73 2.98 39.24
CA SER A 192 -77.31 2.57 40.51
C SER A 192 -78.81 2.85 40.64
N SER A 193 -79.48 2.02 41.45
CA SER A 193 -80.74 2.19 42.21
C SER A 193 -82.01 1.46 41.70
N PRO A 194 -82.93 1.06 42.62
CA PRO A 194 -83.75 -0.14 42.47
C PRO A 194 -85.25 0.15 42.21
N SER A 195 -85.96 -0.76 41.51
CA SER A 195 -87.25 -1.32 41.94
C SER A 195 -88.07 -2.00 40.83
N SER A 196 -88.86 -2.98 41.28
CA SER A 196 -90.08 -3.54 40.71
C SER A 196 -89.97 -4.83 39.89
N ALA A 197 -90.91 -5.72 40.19
CA ALA A 197 -90.88 -7.15 40.04
C ALA A 197 -91.19 -7.61 38.61
N VAL A 198 -90.35 -8.51 38.09
CA VAL A 198 -90.64 -9.32 36.91
C VAL A 198 -91.09 -10.70 37.37
N SER A 199 -92.21 -11.19 36.84
CA SER A 199 -92.85 -12.46 37.22
C SER A 199 -91.91 -13.66 37.07
N GLU A 200 -91.99 -14.58 38.02
CA GLU A 200 -91.16 -15.78 38.20
C GLU A 200 -91.11 -16.71 36.96
N LYS A 201 -92.13 -16.66 36.10
CA LYS A 201 -92.20 -17.39 34.81
C LYS A 201 -91.33 -16.81 33.69
N VAL A 202 -91.05 -15.51 33.75
CA VAL A 202 -90.15 -14.83 32.81
C VAL A 202 -88.71 -15.00 33.28
N ARG A 203 -88.50 -15.06 34.60
CA ARG A 203 -87.22 -15.36 35.22
C ARG A 203 -86.69 -16.75 34.85
N THR A 204 -87.54 -17.78 34.90
CA THR A 204 -87.14 -19.15 34.51
C THR A 204 -86.82 -19.28 33.02
N ARG A 205 -87.47 -18.51 32.13
CA ARG A 205 -87.13 -18.49 30.69
C ARG A 205 -85.90 -17.65 30.34
N LEU A 206 -85.55 -16.66 31.17
CA LEU A 206 -84.32 -15.88 31.04
C LEU A 206 -83.13 -16.60 31.67
N GLU A 207 -83.33 -17.33 32.77
CA GLU A 207 -82.29 -18.18 33.37
C GLU A 207 -81.93 -19.36 32.44
N GLU A 208 -82.91 -19.98 31.76
CA GLU A 208 -82.63 -21.01 30.73
C GLU A 208 -81.98 -20.48 29.43
N LEU A 209 -82.02 -19.17 29.18
CA LEU A 209 -81.30 -18.52 28.07
C LEU A 209 -79.92 -17.98 28.50
N ASP A 210 -79.74 -17.61 29.76
CA ASP A 210 -78.42 -17.28 30.35
C ASP A 210 -77.54 -18.55 30.46
N ASP A 211 -78.12 -19.70 30.78
CA ASP A 211 -77.40 -20.99 30.90
C ASP A 211 -76.81 -21.52 29.57
N LEU A 212 -77.21 -20.97 28.41
CA LEU A 212 -76.70 -21.35 27.08
C LEU A 212 -75.67 -20.37 26.49
N GLU A 213 -75.48 -19.18 27.08
CA GLU A 213 -74.49 -18.18 26.62
C GLU A 213 -73.29 -18.01 27.58
N GLU A 214 -73.25 -18.69 28.72
CA GLU A 214 -72.08 -18.77 29.62
C GLU A 214 -70.95 -19.67 29.05
N GLY A 215 -70.46 -19.30 27.87
CA GLY A 215 -69.30 -19.88 27.20
C GLY A 215 -68.08 -18.95 27.26
N SER A 216 -67.57 -18.66 28.45
CA SER A 216 -66.22 -18.15 28.73
C SER A 216 -65.86 -16.71 28.29
N GLN A 217 -66.16 -15.75 29.16
CA GLN A 217 -65.26 -14.60 29.38
C GLN A 217 -63.90 -15.14 29.86
N ARG A 218 -62.90 -15.18 28.98
CA ARG A 218 -61.53 -15.53 29.34
C ARG A 218 -60.63 -14.36 29.00
N GLU A 219 -60.34 -13.53 30.00
CA GLU A 219 -59.10 -12.75 30.00
C GLU A 219 -57.94 -13.74 30.05
N LEU A 220 -57.30 -13.94 28.90
CA LEU A 220 -56.14 -14.82 28.80
C LEU A 220 -54.92 -13.97 29.12
N LEU A 221 -54.54 -13.99 30.40
CA LEU A 221 -53.36 -13.32 30.90
C LEU A 221 -52.17 -14.28 30.89
N ASN A 222 -50.96 -13.73 30.73
CA ASN A 222 -49.70 -14.47 30.84
C ASN A 222 -49.46 -15.54 29.76
N LEU A 223 -49.88 -15.27 28.53
CA LEU A 223 -49.62 -16.13 27.39
C LEU A 223 -48.16 -16.07 26.96
N SER A 224 -47.61 -17.21 26.55
CA SER A 224 -46.35 -17.23 25.81
C SER A 224 -46.56 -16.72 24.38
N GLN A 225 -45.46 -16.42 23.67
CA GLN A 225 -45.53 -16.04 22.26
C GLN A 225 -46.25 -17.11 21.42
N GLN A 226 -45.93 -18.40 21.61
CA GLN A 226 -46.53 -19.47 20.81
C GLN A 226 -48.02 -19.62 21.11
N ASP A 227 -48.41 -19.49 22.39
CA ASP A 227 -49.82 -19.55 22.79
C ASP A 227 -50.62 -18.38 22.22
N TYR A 228 -50.01 -17.19 22.16
CA TYR A 228 -50.60 -16.02 21.52
C TYR A 228 -50.83 -16.25 20.04
N VAL A 229 -49.82 -16.73 19.30
CA VAL A 229 -49.92 -17.04 17.86
C VAL A 229 -51.03 -18.06 17.60
N ASN A 230 -51.02 -19.19 18.32
CA ASN A 230 -52.03 -20.24 18.20
C ASN A 230 -53.44 -19.68 18.42
N ARG A 231 -53.63 -18.81 19.42
CA ARG A 231 -54.94 -18.23 19.71
C ARG A 231 -55.42 -17.26 18.63
N ILE A 232 -54.52 -16.50 18.00
CA ILE A 232 -54.86 -15.64 16.87
C ILE A 232 -55.22 -16.50 15.64
N GLU A 233 -54.55 -17.63 15.42
CA GLU A 233 -54.91 -18.59 14.37
C GLU A 233 -56.28 -19.24 14.59
N GLU A 234 -56.62 -19.59 15.84
CA GLU A 234 -57.95 -20.08 16.22
C GLU A 234 -59.05 -19.03 15.93
N LEU A 235 -58.77 -17.74 16.16
CA LEU A 235 -59.70 -16.65 15.80
C LEU A 235 -59.87 -16.54 14.28
N ASN A 236 -58.80 -16.71 13.50
CA ASN A 236 -58.87 -16.73 12.04
C ASN A 236 -59.70 -17.91 11.53
N GLN A 237 -59.53 -19.08 12.14
CA GLN A 237 -60.32 -20.26 11.81
C GLN A 237 -61.81 -20.08 12.18
N SER A 238 -62.08 -19.53 13.37
CA SER A 238 -63.43 -19.17 13.83
C SER A 238 -64.10 -18.15 12.90
N LEU A 239 -63.34 -17.21 12.34
CA LEU A 239 -63.82 -16.26 11.33
C LEU A 239 -64.27 -16.99 10.05
N LYS A 240 -63.44 -17.90 9.52
CA LYS A 240 -63.76 -18.67 8.32
C LYS A 240 -64.98 -19.57 8.53
N GLU A 241 -65.07 -20.23 9.68
CA GLU A 241 -66.22 -21.07 10.04
C GLU A 241 -67.52 -20.27 10.20
N ALA A 242 -67.45 -19.12 10.87
CA ALA A 242 -68.58 -18.21 10.99
C ALA A 242 -69.01 -17.66 9.61
N TRP A 243 -68.05 -17.38 8.72
CA TRP A 243 -68.35 -16.95 7.36
C TRP A 243 -69.00 -18.06 6.52
N GLY A 244 -68.49 -19.30 6.60
CA GLY A 244 -69.04 -20.47 5.92
C GLY A 244 -70.43 -20.88 6.42
N SER A 245 -70.71 -20.66 7.70
CA SER A 245 -72.03 -20.92 8.33
C SER A 245 -73.03 -19.75 8.15
N ASP A 246 -72.75 -18.82 7.24
CA ASP A 246 -73.51 -17.59 6.97
C ASP A 246 -73.74 -16.66 8.19
N GLN A 247 -72.97 -16.83 9.27
CA GLN A 247 -73.01 -15.99 10.47
C GLN A 247 -72.19 -14.70 10.30
N LYS A 248 -72.57 -13.87 9.32
CA LYS A 248 -71.80 -12.67 8.91
C LYS A 248 -71.65 -11.62 10.02
N VAL A 249 -72.61 -11.53 10.94
CA VAL A 249 -72.53 -10.65 12.12
C VAL A 249 -71.47 -11.15 13.11
N LYS A 250 -71.37 -12.47 13.29
CA LYS A 250 -70.34 -13.08 14.14
C LYS A 250 -68.94 -12.89 13.52
N ALA A 251 -68.82 -13.07 12.21
CA ALA A 251 -67.59 -12.78 11.46
C ALA A 251 -67.13 -11.32 11.65
N LEU A 252 -68.04 -10.34 11.50
CA LEU A 252 -67.73 -8.93 11.73
C LEU A 252 -67.30 -8.65 13.18
N LYS A 253 -67.96 -9.27 14.18
CA LYS A 253 -67.60 -9.13 15.60
C LYS A 253 -66.17 -9.64 15.87
N ILE A 254 -65.78 -10.78 15.30
CA ILE A 254 -64.42 -11.35 15.43
C ILE A 254 -63.38 -10.37 14.90
N VAL A 255 -63.59 -9.80 13.71
CA VAL A 255 -62.64 -8.88 13.06
C VAL A 255 -62.50 -7.56 13.82
N ILE A 256 -63.61 -7.03 14.37
CA ILE A 256 -63.59 -5.86 15.25
C ILE A 256 -62.73 -6.16 16.47
N GLN A 257 -62.89 -7.34 17.09
CA GLN A 257 -62.11 -7.74 18.26
C GLN A 257 -60.63 -7.93 17.94
N CYS A 258 -60.29 -8.58 16.83
CA CYS A 258 -58.90 -8.69 16.37
C CYS A 258 -58.28 -7.30 16.19
N SER A 259 -59.00 -6.36 15.57
CA SER A 259 -58.51 -4.98 15.38
C SER A 259 -58.31 -4.23 16.70
N LYS A 260 -59.13 -4.48 17.73
CA LYS A 260 -58.95 -3.88 19.06
C LYS A 260 -57.64 -4.27 19.73
N LEU A 261 -57.16 -5.50 19.46
CA LEU A 261 -55.88 -5.95 20.00
C LEU A 261 -54.73 -5.06 19.54
N LEU A 262 -54.80 -4.43 18.36
CA LEU A 262 -53.76 -3.49 17.87
C LEU A 262 -53.65 -2.20 18.68
N SER A 263 -54.65 -1.88 19.51
CA SER A 263 -54.61 -0.73 20.42
C SER A 263 -53.72 -0.98 21.64
N ASP A 264 -53.44 -2.25 21.97
CA ASP A 264 -52.58 -2.62 23.10
C ASP A 264 -51.10 -2.63 22.68
N THR A 265 -50.33 -1.72 23.28
CA THR A 265 -48.90 -1.49 23.05
C THR A 265 -48.01 -1.98 24.21
N SER A 266 -48.54 -2.83 25.11
CA SER A 266 -47.84 -3.32 26.31
C SER A 266 -46.45 -3.92 26.04
N VAL A 267 -46.28 -4.65 24.93
CA VAL A 267 -44.99 -5.25 24.53
C VAL A 267 -44.57 -4.72 23.15
N ILE A 268 -43.77 -3.66 23.15
CA ILE A 268 -43.35 -2.94 21.91
C ILE A 268 -42.54 -3.85 20.98
N GLN A 269 -41.66 -4.70 21.53
CA GLN A 269 -40.78 -5.59 20.74
C GLN A 269 -41.56 -6.64 19.92
N PHE A 270 -42.72 -7.08 20.43
CA PHE A 270 -43.59 -8.06 19.78
C PHE A 270 -44.68 -7.42 18.91
N TYR A 271 -44.88 -6.11 19.02
CA TYR A 271 -45.89 -5.37 18.24
C TYR A 271 -45.82 -5.63 16.72
N PRO A 272 -44.65 -5.72 16.07
CA PRO A 272 -44.57 -6.04 14.64
C PRO A 272 -45.18 -7.41 14.29
N SER A 273 -44.88 -8.44 15.09
CA SER A 273 -45.43 -9.79 14.93
C SER A 273 -46.93 -9.83 15.16
N LYS A 274 -47.40 -9.17 16.23
CA LYS A 274 -48.82 -8.99 16.54
C LYS A 274 -49.58 -8.29 15.40
N PHE A 275 -48.98 -7.23 14.84
CA PHE A 275 -49.55 -6.46 13.74
C PHE A 275 -49.73 -7.31 12.47
N VAL A 276 -48.72 -8.09 12.08
CA VAL A 276 -48.81 -8.95 10.89
C VAL A 276 -49.90 -10.00 11.05
N LEU A 277 -49.93 -10.71 12.19
CA LEU A 277 -50.94 -11.76 12.44
C LEU A 277 -52.37 -11.23 12.40
N ILE A 278 -52.62 -10.07 13.01
CA ILE A 278 -53.96 -9.48 13.04
C ILE A 278 -54.34 -8.94 11.66
N THR A 279 -53.44 -8.23 10.97
CA THR A 279 -53.76 -7.66 9.65
C THR A 279 -54.02 -8.73 8.59
N ASP A 280 -53.46 -9.94 8.72
CA ASP A 280 -53.81 -11.09 7.87
C ASP A 280 -55.29 -11.52 8.05
N ILE A 281 -55.81 -11.48 9.28
CA ILE A 281 -57.24 -11.76 9.56
C ILE A 281 -58.12 -10.68 8.92
N LEU A 282 -57.70 -9.42 9.01
CA LEU A 282 -58.42 -8.30 8.39
C LEU A 282 -58.45 -8.44 6.87
N ASP A 283 -57.32 -8.79 6.26
CA ASP A 283 -57.21 -9.00 4.82
C ASP A 283 -58.06 -10.20 4.37
N THR A 284 -58.06 -11.28 5.15
CA THR A 284 -58.93 -12.45 4.91
C THR A 284 -60.40 -12.03 4.91
N PHE A 285 -60.82 -11.24 5.90
CA PHE A 285 -62.18 -10.72 5.95
C PHE A 285 -62.50 -9.78 4.78
N GLY A 286 -61.59 -8.87 4.45
CA GLY A 286 -61.73 -7.95 3.31
C GLY A 286 -61.90 -8.70 1.99
N GLY A 287 -61.11 -9.76 1.77
CA GLY A 287 -61.23 -10.65 0.62
C GLY A 287 -62.57 -11.38 0.58
N LEU A 288 -62.99 -11.99 1.69
CA LEU A 288 -64.28 -12.68 1.79
C LEU A 288 -65.48 -11.74 1.48
N VAL A 289 -65.43 -10.50 1.95
CA VAL A 289 -66.46 -9.49 1.63
C VAL A 289 -66.40 -9.08 0.16
N TYR A 290 -65.19 -8.84 -0.37
CA TYR A 290 -65.00 -8.50 -1.77
C TYR A 290 -65.53 -9.60 -2.70
N ASP A 291 -65.15 -10.86 -2.46
CA ASP A 291 -65.56 -12.02 -3.25
C ASP A 291 -67.07 -12.24 -3.23
N ARG A 292 -67.72 -11.95 -2.08
CA ARG A 292 -69.18 -12.00 -1.98
C ARG A 292 -69.84 -10.91 -2.83
N ILE A 293 -69.33 -9.69 -2.79
CA ILE A 293 -69.91 -8.60 -3.58
C ILE A 293 -69.66 -8.87 -5.07
N TRP A 294 -68.48 -9.35 -5.41
CA TRP A 294 -68.09 -9.76 -6.76
C TRP A 294 -68.99 -10.87 -7.30
N SER A 295 -69.23 -11.94 -6.54
CA SER A 295 -70.09 -13.05 -6.98
C SER A 295 -71.53 -12.63 -7.20
N MET A 296 -72.03 -11.65 -6.44
CA MET A 296 -73.35 -11.04 -6.67
C MET A 296 -73.42 -10.20 -7.95
N CYS A 297 -72.28 -9.72 -8.46
CA CYS A 297 -72.22 -8.99 -9.73
C CYS A 297 -72.11 -9.92 -10.94
N ALA A 298 -71.64 -11.16 -10.76
CA ALA A 298 -71.33 -12.10 -11.83
C ALA A 298 -72.55 -12.84 -12.41
N ASP A 299 -73.73 -12.68 -11.81
CA ASP A 299 -74.99 -13.26 -12.29
C ASP A 299 -75.81 -12.17 -13.03
N PRO A 300 -75.99 -12.23 -14.38
CA PRO A 300 -75.81 -13.36 -15.29
C PRO A 300 -74.52 -13.32 -16.18
N HIS A 301 -73.65 -12.32 -16.08
CA HIS A 301 -72.38 -12.25 -16.82
C HIS A 301 -71.21 -11.78 -15.94
N PRO A 302 -70.02 -12.40 -16.03
CA PRO A 302 -68.85 -12.00 -15.24
C PRO A 302 -68.33 -10.62 -15.65
N LEU A 303 -68.00 -9.79 -14.66
CA LEU A 303 -67.44 -8.45 -14.87
C LEU A 303 -66.01 -8.50 -15.47
N PRO A 304 -65.65 -7.57 -16.38
CA PRO A 304 -64.27 -7.42 -16.87
C PRO A 304 -63.28 -7.06 -15.74
N GLU A 305 -62.00 -7.43 -15.87
CA GLU A 305 -60.94 -7.08 -14.90
C GLU A 305 -60.80 -5.56 -14.64
N SER A 306 -61.21 -4.73 -15.62
CA SER A 306 -61.24 -3.26 -15.54
C SER A 306 -62.67 -2.68 -15.46
N PHE A 307 -63.60 -3.36 -14.78
CA PHE A 307 -64.97 -2.86 -14.59
C PHE A 307 -65.04 -1.51 -13.85
N SER A 308 -66.09 -0.74 -14.15
CA SER A 308 -66.41 0.53 -13.49
C SER A 308 -67.63 0.41 -12.58
N ALA A 309 -67.82 1.38 -11.68
CA ALA A 309 -68.97 1.41 -10.77
C ALA A 309 -70.33 1.47 -11.49
N ASP A 310 -70.37 1.88 -12.76
CA ASP A 310 -71.59 1.92 -13.58
C ASP A 310 -72.03 0.53 -14.04
N ASP A 311 -71.09 -0.42 -14.11
CA ASP A 311 -71.31 -1.81 -14.59
C ASP A 311 -71.82 -2.76 -13.47
N VAL A 312 -71.93 -2.26 -12.24
CA VAL A 312 -72.28 -3.03 -11.04
C VAL A 312 -73.79 -2.92 -10.78
N ASN A 313 -74.44 -4.07 -10.52
CA ASN A 313 -75.87 -4.12 -10.25
C ASN A 313 -76.25 -3.43 -8.92
N ASP A 314 -77.50 -2.96 -8.82
CA ASP A 314 -77.97 -2.18 -7.68
C ASP A 314 -77.97 -3.01 -6.38
N THR A 315 -78.22 -4.32 -6.46
CA THR A 315 -78.22 -5.23 -5.31
C THR A 315 -76.83 -5.41 -4.69
N ALA A 316 -75.77 -5.49 -5.51
CA ALA A 316 -74.39 -5.54 -5.02
C ALA A 316 -73.95 -4.17 -4.47
N LYS A 317 -74.37 -3.06 -5.08
CA LYS A 317 -74.14 -1.69 -4.57
C LYS A 317 -74.76 -1.50 -3.19
N GLU A 318 -76.03 -1.87 -3.02
CA GLU A 318 -76.72 -1.81 -1.73
C GLU A 318 -76.04 -2.69 -0.68
N THR A 319 -75.64 -3.91 -1.05
CA THR A 319 -74.92 -4.82 -0.16
C THR A 319 -73.57 -4.25 0.26
N CYS A 320 -72.85 -3.62 -0.66
CA CYS A 320 -71.59 -2.94 -0.39
C CYS A 320 -71.77 -1.72 0.53
N LEU A 321 -72.77 -0.86 0.26
CA LEU A 321 -73.12 0.27 1.14
C LEU A 321 -73.50 -0.19 2.55
N ASN A 322 -74.26 -1.28 2.67
CA ASN A 322 -74.63 -1.86 3.96
C ASN A 322 -73.42 -2.28 4.79
N TRP A 323 -72.35 -2.79 4.15
CA TRP A 323 -71.09 -3.07 4.84
C TRP A 323 -70.42 -1.79 5.34
N PHE A 324 -70.32 -0.76 4.51
CA PHE A 324 -69.75 0.53 4.92
C PHE A 324 -70.56 1.21 6.03
N PHE A 325 -71.90 1.12 6.02
CA PHE A 325 -72.72 1.64 7.11
C PHE A 325 -72.52 0.86 8.42
N LYS A 326 -72.41 -0.47 8.35
CA LYS A 326 -72.09 -1.31 9.52
C LYS A 326 -70.71 -0.96 10.10
N ILE A 327 -69.71 -0.71 9.25
CA ILE A 327 -68.37 -0.30 9.69
C ILE A 327 -68.37 1.11 10.28
N ALA A 328 -69.08 2.06 9.64
CA ALA A 328 -69.21 3.42 10.15
C ALA A 328 -69.87 3.47 11.54
N SER A 329 -70.74 2.50 11.87
CA SER A 329 -71.39 2.37 13.18
C SER A 329 -70.47 1.90 14.31
N ILE A 330 -69.23 1.48 14.02
CA ILE A 330 -68.24 1.11 15.03
C ILE A 330 -67.80 2.37 15.78
N ARG A 331 -67.97 2.36 17.11
CA ARG A 331 -67.67 3.52 17.98
C ARG A 331 -66.18 3.78 18.16
N GLU A 332 -65.37 2.73 18.27
CA GLU A 332 -63.94 2.82 18.51
C GLU A 332 -63.16 3.15 17.23
N LEU A 333 -62.24 4.11 17.32
CA LEU A 333 -61.51 4.64 16.16
C LEU A 333 -60.60 3.60 15.50
N VAL A 334 -59.79 2.87 16.29
CA VAL A 334 -58.79 1.94 15.77
C VAL A 334 -59.46 0.76 15.02
N PRO A 335 -60.44 0.03 15.59
CA PRO A 335 -61.15 -1.01 14.86
C PRO A 335 -61.87 -0.50 13.62
N ARG A 336 -62.52 0.68 13.71
CA ARG A 336 -63.20 1.26 12.54
C ARG A 336 -62.21 1.52 11.41
N LEU A 337 -61.06 2.11 11.70
CA LEU A 337 -60.05 2.46 10.70
C LEU A 337 -59.49 1.23 10.00
N TYR A 338 -59.09 0.21 10.76
CA TYR A 338 -58.49 -1.01 10.22
C TYR A 338 -59.48 -1.84 9.40
N VAL A 339 -60.72 -2.00 9.86
CA VAL A 339 -61.76 -2.73 9.12
C VAL A 339 -62.19 -1.97 7.87
N GLU A 340 -62.31 -0.65 7.94
CA GLU A 340 -62.62 0.18 6.76
C GLU A 340 -61.48 0.15 5.73
N ALA A 341 -60.22 0.18 6.18
CA ALA A 341 -59.05 0.05 5.30
C ALA A 341 -59.00 -1.34 4.63
N ALA A 342 -59.35 -2.42 5.32
CA ALA A 342 -59.41 -3.77 4.75
C ALA A 342 -60.46 -3.89 3.61
N LEU A 343 -61.55 -3.14 3.70
CA LEU A 343 -62.62 -3.10 2.68
C LEU A 343 -62.40 -2.01 1.62
N LEU A 344 -61.25 -1.32 1.61
CA LEU A 344 -61.03 -0.19 0.71
C LEU A 344 -61.16 -0.57 -0.77
N LYS A 345 -60.79 -1.79 -1.15
CA LYS A 345 -60.97 -2.33 -2.50
C LYS A 345 -62.45 -2.40 -2.92
N CYS A 346 -63.35 -2.61 -1.97
CA CYS A 346 -64.80 -2.66 -2.22
C CYS A 346 -65.37 -1.29 -2.63
N ASN A 347 -64.68 -0.17 -2.39
CA ASN A 347 -65.12 1.15 -2.87
C ASN A 347 -65.18 1.24 -4.40
N ARG A 348 -64.44 0.37 -5.10
CA ARG A 348 -64.48 0.28 -6.56
C ARG A 348 -65.87 -0.10 -7.10
N PHE A 349 -66.68 -0.79 -6.31
CA PHE A 349 -68.08 -1.13 -6.67
C PHE A 349 -69.05 0.05 -6.56
N LEU A 350 -68.69 1.10 -5.81
CA LEU A 350 -69.58 2.21 -5.48
C LEU A 350 -69.36 3.43 -6.37
N THR A 351 -68.12 3.90 -6.51
CA THR A 351 -67.80 5.11 -7.30
C THR A 351 -66.38 5.06 -7.89
N LYS A 352 -66.17 5.69 -9.05
CA LYS A 352 -64.84 5.85 -9.67
C LYS A 352 -63.86 6.68 -8.82
N SER A 353 -64.37 7.63 -8.02
CA SER A 353 -63.59 8.53 -7.14
C SER A 353 -63.58 8.11 -5.67
N GLY A 354 -64.35 7.10 -5.26
CA GLY A 354 -64.61 6.78 -3.85
C GLY A 354 -63.37 6.42 -3.04
N ILE A 355 -62.35 5.83 -3.69
CA ILE A 355 -61.07 5.52 -3.05
C ILE A 355 -60.35 6.82 -2.64
N GLN A 356 -60.42 7.90 -3.43
CA GLN A 356 -59.72 9.16 -3.15
C GLN A 356 -60.33 9.89 -1.94
N GLU A 357 -61.65 10.01 -1.90
CA GLU A 357 -62.36 10.65 -0.79
C GLU A 357 -62.21 9.83 0.50
N THR A 358 -62.32 8.50 0.40
CA THR A 358 -62.14 7.60 1.54
C THR A 358 -60.70 7.63 2.05
N LEU A 359 -59.70 7.69 1.16
CA LEU A 359 -58.28 7.78 1.53
C LEU A 359 -57.96 9.07 2.27
N GLN A 360 -58.46 10.22 1.79
CA GLN A 360 -58.31 11.49 2.48
C GLN A 360 -58.92 11.45 3.88
N ARG A 361 -60.12 10.85 4.00
CA ARG A 361 -60.79 10.65 5.29
C ARG A 361 -59.99 9.73 6.22
N LEU A 362 -59.55 8.56 5.75
CA LEU A 362 -58.78 7.59 6.54
C LEU A 362 -57.46 8.21 7.02
N THR A 363 -56.76 8.94 6.15
CA THR A 363 -55.52 9.63 6.51
C THR A 363 -55.77 10.72 7.55
N ALA A 364 -56.86 11.47 7.43
CA ALA A 364 -57.28 12.44 8.43
C ALA A 364 -57.64 11.78 9.77
N MET A 365 -58.26 10.59 9.75
CA MET A 365 -58.61 9.80 10.93
C MET A 365 -57.39 9.28 11.70
N ILE A 366 -56.29 8.91 11.02
CA ILE A 366 -55.05 8.46 11.68
C ILE A 366 -54.51 9.53 12.63
N ARG A 367 -54.74 10.83 12.36
CA ARG A 367 -54.34 11.93 13.25
C ARG A 367 -55.02 11.89 14.62
N GLY A 368 -56.16 11.19 14.74
CA GLY A 368 -56.88 11.00 16.00
C GLY A 368 -56.32 9.89 16.89
N ILE A 369 -55.30 9.15 16.44
CA ILE A 369 -54.64 8.10 17.22
C ILE A 369 -53.54 8.75 18.07
N GLY A 370 -53.72 8.75 19.39
CA GLY A 370 -52.78 9.38 20.34
C GLY A 370 -51.48 8.61 20.55
N ASP A 371 -51.48 7.29 20.34
CA ASP A 371 -50.30 6.44 20.45
C ASP A 371 -49.47 6.48 19.15
N PRO A 372 -48.19 6.94 19.18
CA PRO A 372 -47.35 7.06 17.98
C PRO A 372 -47.06 5.72 17.29
N LEU A 373 -46.93 4.62 18.04
CA LEU A 373 -46.64 3.30 17.50
C LEU A 373 -47.85 2.81 16.71
N VAL A 374 -49.04 2.84 17.31
CA VAL A 374 -50.29 2.45 16.64
C VAL A 374 -50.53 3.33 15.41
N ALA A 375 -50.24 4.63 15.49
CA ALA A 375 -50.43 5.55 14.38
C ALA A 375 -49.47 5.28 13.21
N VAL A 376 -48.21 4.93 13.46
CA VAL A 376 -47.24 4.59 12.40
C VAL A 376 -47.63 3.28 11.71
N TYR A 377 -48.01 2.26 12.47
CA TYR A 377 -48.46 0.98 11.90
C TYR A 377 -49.79 1.08 11.16
N ALA A 378 -50.70 1.96 11.59
CA ALA A 378 -51.92 2.27 10.83
C ALA A 378 -51.60 2.93 9.48
N ARG A 379 -50.60 3.83 9.41
CA ARG A 379 -50.11 4.37 8.14
C ARG A 379 -49.49 3.28 7.28
N ALA A 380 -48.68 2.40 7.87
CA ALA A 380 -48.04 1.30 7.16
C ALA A 380 -49.09 0.35 6.55
N TYR A 381 -50.15 0.01 7.29
CA TYR A 381 -51.25 -0.81 6.77
C TYR A 381 -51.98 -0.12 5.61
N LEU A 382 -52.32 1.16 5.76
CA LEU A 382 -53.00 1.93 4.72
C LEU A 382 -52.16 2.02 3.44
N CYS A 383 -50.85 2.25 3.56
CA CYS A 383 -49.92 2.23 2.42
C CYS A 383 -49.83 0.84 1.78
N ARG A 384 -49.79 -0.24 2.57
CA ARG A 384 -49.74 -1.62 2.06
C ARG A 384 -50.97 -1.97 1.23
N VAL A 385 -52.16 -1.59 1.69
CA VAL A 385 -53.42 -1.84 0.97
C VAL A 385 -53.51 -1.05 -0.34
N LEU A 386 -52.84 0.11 -0.44
CA LEU A 386 -52.92 1.03 -1.57
C LEU A 386 -51.74 0.97 -2.55
N LEU A 387 -50.68 0.21 -2.25
CA LEU A 387 -49.43 0.25 -2.98
C LEU A 387 -49.60 0.04 -4.50
N THR A 388 -50.35 -0.99 -4.89
CA THR A 388 -50.61 -1.33 -6.31
C THR A 388 -51.37 -0.21 -7.03
N GLU A 389 -52.40 0.33 -6.38
CA GLU A 389 -53.22 1.42 -6.92
C GLU A 389 -52.45 2.75 -7.01
N MET A 390 -51.54 3.00 -6.06
CA MET A 390 -50.66 4.17 -6.07
C MET A 390 -49.65 4.09 -7.23
N MET A 391 -49.05 2.93 -7.47
CA MET A 391 -48.09 2.73 -8.56
C MET A 391 -48.72 2.96 -9.94
N ASP A 392 -49.94 2.46 -10.17
CA ASP A 392 -50.64 2.67 -11.44
C ASP A 392 -51.08 4.11 -11.68
N ARG A 393 -51.40 4.86 -10.62
CA ARG A 393 -51.68 6.30 -10.73
C ARG A 393 -50.43 7.11 -10.98
N CYS A 394 -49.30 6.73 -10.38
CA CYS A 394 -48.01 7.39 -10.60
C CYS A 394 -47.57 7.32 -12.06
N LYS A 395 -47.85 6.22 -12.79
CA LYS A 395 -47.59 6.14 -14.23
C LYS A 395 -48.40 7.13 -15.08
N LYS A 396 -49.56 7.60 -14.58
CA LYS A 396 -50.53 8.44 -15.33
C LYS A 396 -50.43 9.94 -15.03
N LEU A 397 -49.66 10.35 -14.03
CA LEU A 397 -49.49 11.76 -13.69
C LEU A 397 -48.45 12.40 -14.64
N GLY A 398 -48.69 13.65 -15.04
CA GLY A 398 -47.65 14.47 -15.67
C GLY A 398 -46.65 14.94 -14.59
N ASN A 399 -45.36 15.02 -14.93
CA ASN A 399 -44.24 15.37 -14.03
C ASN A 399 -43.72 14.22 -13.13
N ASN A 400 -43.58 13.02 -13.71
CA ASN A 400 -43.08 11.82 -13.03
C ASN A 400 -41.59 11.86 -12.66
N ALA A 401 -40.82 12.81 -13.20
CA ALA A 401 -39.37 12.88 -12.98
C ALA A 401 -39.01 13.06 -11.50
N LEU A 402 -39.65 14.00 -10.80
CA LEU A 402 -39.39 14.23 -9.37
C LEU A 402 -39.77 13.03 -8.51
N LEU A 403 -40.88 12.38 -8.85
CA LEU A 403 -41.33 11.17 -8.18
C LEU A 403 -40.35 10.03 -8.41
N LEU A 404 -39.90 9.83 -9.66
CA LEU A 404 -38.96 8.78 -10.02
C LEU A 404 -37.61 8.98 -9.32
N ASN A 405 -37.14 10.23 -9.26
CA ASN A 405 -35.97 10.58 -8.46
C ASN A 405 -36.18 10.22 -6.99
N SER A 406 -37.33 10.59 -6.41
CA SER A 406 -37.65 10.27 -5.01
C SER A 406 -37.70 8.76 -4.75
N VAL A 407 -38.21 7.97 -5.70
CA VAL A 407 -38.20 6.51 -5.65
C VAL A 407 -36.77 5.96 -5.66
N MET A 408 -35.91 6.42 -6.56
CA MET A 408 -34.51 5.95 -6.63
C MET A 408 -33.70 6.28 -5.36
N TRP A 409 -34.08 7.33 -4.63
CA TRP A 409 -33.45 7.72 -3.36
C TRP A 409 -34.07 7.04 -2.12
N ALA A 410 -35.37 6.76 -2.14
CA ALA A 410 -36.08 6.19 -0.99
C ALA A 410 -35.95 4.67 -0.89
N PHE A 411 -35.87 3.97 -2.02
CA PHE A 411 -35.75 2.51 -2.06
C PHE A 411 -34.28 2.08 -1.98
N ARG A 412 -34.03 0.89 -1.42
CA ARG A 412 -32.68 0.34 -1.37
C ARG A 412 -32.11 0.15 -2.77
N ALA A 413 -30.80 0.32 -2.91
CA ALA A 413 -30.10 0.26 -4.19
C ALA A 413 -30.32 -1.07 -4.93
N GLU A 414 -30.40 -2.20 -4.22
CA GLU A 414 -30.60 -3.52 -4.85
C GLU A 414 -31.94 -3.61 -5.59
N PHE A 415 -32.98 -2.99 -5.04
CA PHE A 415 -34.32 -2.96 -5.64
C PHE A 415 -34.33 -2.17 -6.96
N VAL A 416 -33.54 -1.10 -7.03
CA VAL A 416 -33.41 -0.25 -8.21
C VAL A 416 -32.53 -0.94 -9.26
N ALA A 417 -31.42 -1.54 -8.84
CA ALA A 417 -30.47 -2.23 -9.73
C ALA A 417 -31.11 -3.41 -10.47
N MET A 418 -31.93 -4.22 -9.79
CA MET A 418 -32.63 -5.35 -10.40
C MET A 418 -33.65 -4.97 -11.49
N ARG A 419 -34.10 -3.71 -11.52
CA ARG A 419 -35.06 -3.19 -12.51
C ARG A 419 -34.50 -2.01 -13.29
N ALA A 420 -33.19 -1.92 -13.41
CA ALA A 420 -32.54 -0.78 -14.04
C ALA A 420 -33.04 -0.54 -15.47
N THR A 421 -33.37 -1.61 -16.21
CA THR A 421 -33.97 -1.55 -17.56
C THR A 421 -35.34 -0.88 -17.56
N ASP A 422 -36.23 -1.24 -16.62
CA ASP A 422 -37.53 -0.60 -16.46
C ASP A 422 -37.39 0.88 -16.11
N PHE A 423 -36.47 1.20 -15.17
CA PHE A 423 -36.19 2.59 -14.80
C PHE A 423 -35.66 3.39 -16.00
N ILE A 424 -34.78 2.82 -16.84
CA ILE A 424 -34.31 3.47 -18.06
C ILE A 424 -35.47 3.74 -19.02
N GLY A 425 -36.41 2.80 -19.20
CA GLY A 425 -37.62 3.00 -19.99
C GLY A 425 -38.45 4.17 -19.46
N MET A 426 -38.76 4.17 -18.16
CA MET A 426 -39.52 5.23 -17.51
C MET A 426 -38.82 6.61 -17.58
N ILE A 427 -37.48 6.66 -17.47
CA ILE A 427 -36.71 7.91 -17.59
C ILE A 427 -36.77 8.44 -19.03
N LYS A 428 -36.70 7.56 -20.04
CA LYS A 428 -36.79 7.95 -21.47
C LYS A 428 -38.15 8.57 -21.79
N ASP A 429 -39.22 7.96 -21.28
CA ASP A 429 -40.62 8.37 -21.54
C ASP A 429 -41.07 9.57 -20.70
N CYS A 430 -40.31 9.96 -19.68
CA CYS A 430 -40.67 11.09 -18.84
C CYS A 430 -40.55 12.44 -19.57
N ASP A 431 -41.48 13.36 -19.28
CA ASP A 431 -41.38 14.76 -19.70
C ASP A 431 -40.24 15.49 -18.96
N GLU A 432 -39.47 16.31 -19.69
CA GLU A 432 -38.39 17.13 -19.12
C GLU A 432 -38.91 18.38 -18.36
N ALA A 433 -40.23 18.58 -18.34
CA ALA A 433 -40.89 19.72 -17.72
C ALA A 433 -40.92 19.60 -16.19
N GLY A 434 -39.80 19.94 -15.54
CA GLY A 434 -39.71 20.09 -14.08
C GLY A 434 -38.46 19.51 -13.44
N PHE A 435 -37.88 18.44 -14.01
CA PHE A 435 -36.64 17.85 -13.52
C PHE A 435 -35.83 17.21 -14.67
N PRO A 436 -34.57 17.62 -14.89
CA PRO A 436 -33.77 17.15 -16.02
C PRO A 436 -33.48 15.64 -16.03
N LYS A 437 -33.54 15.01 -17.22
CA LYS A 437 -33.23 13.58 -17.41
C LYS A 437 -31.82 13.20 -16.97
N HIS A 438 -30.83 14.07 -17.16
CA HIS A 438 -29.44 13.78 -16.77
C HIS A 438 -29.30 13.56 -15.25
N LEU A 439 -30.12 14.24 -14.42
CA LEU A 439 -30.14 14.03 -12.98
C LEU A 439 -30.79 12.69 -12.60
N LEU A 440 -31.78 12.23 -13.36
CA LEU A 440 -32.37 10.90 -13.17
C LEU A 440 -31.37 9.79 -13.50
N PHE A 441 -30.63 9.93 -14.62
CA PHE A 441 -29.56 8.99 -14.96
C PHE A 441 -28.41 9.05 -13.95
N ALA A 442 -28.10 10.21 -13.37
CA ALA A 442 -27.14 10.34 -12.28
C ALA A 442 -27.61 9.59 -11.02
N SER A 443 -28.88 9.75 -10.62
CA SER A 443 -29.45 9.02 -9.49
C SER A 443 -29.47 7.50 -9.72
N LEU A 444 -29.87 7.05 -10.92
CA LEU A 444 -29.82 5.64 -11.30
C LEU A 444 -28.38 5.10 -11.24
N GLY A 445 -27.42 5.83 -11.81
CA GLY A 445 -26.01 5.45 -11.77
C GLY A 445 -25.48 5.28 -10.34
N ARG A 446 -25.89 6.13 -9.40
CA ARG A 446 -25.51 5.99 -7.98
C ARG A 446 -26.08 4.72 -7.36
N SER A 447 -27.34 4.39 -7.65
CA SER A 447 -27.93 3.13 -7.20
C SER A 447 -27.18 1.93 -7.76
N LEU A 448 -26.75 2.00 -9.02
CA LEU A 448 -25.96 0.96 -9.69
C LEU A 448 -24.52 0.84 -9.19
N SER A 449 -23.89 1.92 -8.73
CA SER A 449 -22.58 1.84 -8.06
C SER A 449 -22.67 1.10 -6.72
N CYS A 450 -23.79 1.24 -6.02
CA CYS A 450 -24.02 0.61 -4.72
C CYS A 450 -24.47 -0.86 -4.82
N ALA A 451 -25.18 -1.25 -5.88
CA ALA A 451 -25.71 -2.60 -6.07
C ALA A 451 -25.63 -3.05 -7.53
N ASP A 452 -25.24 -4.31 -7.73
CA ASP A 452 -24.97 -4.85 -9.04
C ASP A 452 -26.28 -5.29 -9.75
N PRO A 453 -26.54 -4.86 -11.00
CA PRO A 453 -27.66 -5.35 -11.79
C PRO A 453 -27.37 -6.74 -12.40
N PRO A 454 -28.40 -7.45 -12.92
CA PRO A 454 -28.26 -8.76 -13.57
C PRO A 454 -27.21 -8.75 -14.69
N GLU A 455 -26.37 -9.79 -14.75
CA GLU A 455 -25.20 -9.83 -15.66
C GLU A 455 -25.58 -9.69 -17.14
N SER A 456 -26.69 -10.32 -17.53
CA SER A 456 -27.24 -10.28 -18.89
C SER A 456 -27.65 -8.88 -19.34
N GLU A 457 -28.01 -8.00 -18.40
CA GLU A 457 -28.55 -6.67 -18.70
C GLU A 457 -27.50 -5.55 -18.57
N ARG A 458 -26.33 -5.81 -17.98
CA ARG A 458 -25.29 -4.80 -17.73
C ARG A 458 -24.94 -3.99 -18.98
N LEU A 459 -24.67 -4.69 -20.11
CA LEU A 459 -24.27 -4.05 -21.36
C LEU A 459 -25.42 -3.23 -21.98
N SER A 460 -26.67 -3.71 -21.92
CA SER A 460 -27.81 -2.96 -22.42
C SER A 460 -28.08 -1.72 -21.57
N ILE A 461 -27.97 -1.84 -20.24
CA ILE A 461 -28.09 -0.72 -19.29
C ILE A 461 -27.07 0.37 -19.62
N LEU A 462 -25.78 0.01 -19.77
CA LEU A 462 -24.73 0.97 -20.11
C LEU A 462 -25.01 1.65 -21.46
N ASN A 463 -25.29 0.88 -22.50
CA ASN A 463 -25.53 1.43 -23.84
C ASN A 463 -26.72 2.37 -23.89
N ASP A 464 -27.82 2.01 -23.22
CA ASP A 464 -29.04 2.80 -23.25
C ASP A 464 -28.98 4.05 -22.39
N ALA A 465 -28.29 3.99 -21.25
CA ALA A 465 -27.98 5.18 -20.46
C ALA A 465 -26.99 6.09 -21.21
N TRP A 466 -25.90 5.54 -21.75
CA TRP A 466 -24.86 6.32 -22.42
C TRP A 466 -25.34 7.03 -23.69
N LYS A 467 -26.29 6.43 -24.43
CA LYS A 467 -26.98 7.09 -25.57
C LYS A 467 -27.66 8.41 -25.20
N VAL A 468 -28.10 8.56 -23.96
CA VAL A 468 -28.72 9.80 -23.46
C VAL A 468 -27.66 10.71 -22.85
N ILE A 469 -26.75 10.17 -22.04
CA ILE A 469 -25.69 10.94 -21.36
C ILE A 469 -24.79 11.67 -22.38
N THR A 470 -24.37 11.00 -23.46
CA THR A 470 -23.52 11.59 -24.52
C THR A 470 -24.20 12.75 -25.29
N LYS A 471 -25.51 12.96 -25.13
CA LYS A 471 -26.25 14.06 -25.78
C LYS A 471 -26.40 15.29 -24.89
N VAL A 472 -25.93 15.23 -23.63
CA VAL A 472 -26.00 16.37 -22.70
C VAL A 472 -25.08 17.49 -23.19
N ARG A 473 -25.67 18.66 -23.48
CA ARG A 473 -24.95 19.79 -24.10
C ARG A 473 -24.05 20.57 -23.13
N SER A 474 -24.47 20.64 -21.86
CA SER A 474 -23.74 21.38 -20.82
C SER A 474 -22.58 20.52 -20.30
N PRO A 475 -21.31 20.96 -20.43
CA PRO A 475 -20.16 20.18 -19.97
C PRO A 475 -20.21 19.88 -18.46
N ARG A 476 -20.72 20.83 -17.65
CA ARG A 476 -20.87 20.66 -16.20
C ARG A 476 -21.89 19.57 -15.85
N ASP A 477 -23.03 19.56 -16.53
CA ASP A 477 -24.08 18.56 -16.28
C ASP A 477 -23.67 17.18 -16.81
N TYR A 478 -22.96 17.15 -17.94
CA TYR A 478 -22.38 15.95 -18.51
C TYR A 478 -21.38 15.30 -17.55
N ILE A 479 -20.37 16.04 -17.07
CA ILE A 479 -19.30 15.47 -16.25
C ILE A 479 -19.83 14.96 -14.90
N ASN A 480 -20.79 15.67 -14.29
CA ASN A 480 -21.45 15.22 -13.05
C ASN A 480 -22.17 13.87 -13.22
N CYS A 481 -22.68 13.58 -14.43
CA CYS A 481 -23.29 12.30 -14.74
C CYS A 481 -22.21 11.25 -15.08
N ALA A 482 -21.26 11.59 -15.97
CA ALA A 482 -20.20 10.70 -16.41
C ALA A 482 -19.33 10.20 -15.23
N GLU A 483 -19.02 11.06 -14.27
CA GLU A 483 -18.24 10.72 -13.07
C GLU A 483 -18.88 9.58 -12.25
N ILE A 484 -20.21 9.49 -12.23
CA ILE A 484 -20.94 8.43 -11.52
C ILE A 484 -20.87 7.13 -12.32
N TRP A 485 -21.13 7.20 -13.63
CA TRP A 485 -21.19 6.04 -14.51
C TRP A 485 -19.83 5.41 -14.84
N VAL A 486 -18.73 6.14 -14.68
CA VAL A 486 -17.37 5.59 -14.80
C VAL A 486 -17.15 4.44 -13.82
N GLU A 487 -17.64 4.55 -12.59
CA GLU A 487 -17.47 3.50 -11.57
C GLU A 487 -18.18 2.21 -11.97
N PHE A 488 -19.44 2.33 -12.41
CA PHE A 488 -20.19 1.20 -12.99
C PHE A 488 -19.46 0.57 -14.18
N THR A 489 -18.86 1.39 -15.04
CA THR A 489 -18.10 0.92 -16.20
C THR A 489 -16.85 0.15 -15.77
N CYS A 490 -16.10 0.66 -14.79
CA CYS A 490 -14.88 0.03 -14.29
C CYS A 490 -15.14 -1.28 -13.53
N ARG A 491 -16.27 -1.37 -12.83
CA ARG A 491 -16.64 -2.54 -12.02
C ARG A 491 -17.06 -3.75 -12.86
N HIS A 492 -17.72 -3.53 -14.00
CA HIS A 492 -18.37 -4.60 -14.77
C HIS A 492 -17.80 -4.86 -16.16
N PHE A 493 -17.00 -3.95 -16.70
CA PHE A 493 -16.53 -4.04 -18.08
C PHE A 493 -15.00 -4.02 -18.18
N THR A 494 -14.51 -4.22 -19.40
CA THR A 494 -13.08 -4.33 -19.67
C THR A 494 -12.47 -2.96 -20.00
N LYS A 495 -11.16 -2.96 -20.27
CA LYS A 495 -10.44 -1.76 -20.72
C LYS A 495 -11.06 -1.10 -21.96
N ARG A 496 -11.79 -1.83 -22.81
CA ARG A 496 -12.39 -1.29 -24.05
C ARG A 496 -13.49 -0.29 -23.75
N GLU A 497 -14.41 -0.65 -22.86
CA GLU A 497 -15.54 0.20 -22.48
C GLU A 497 -15.06 1.43 -21.70
N VAL A 498 -14.13 1.24 -20.76
CA VAL A 498 -13.51 2.36 -20.02
C VAL A 498 -12.79 3.32 -20.97
N ASN A 499 -12.04 2.81 -21.94
CA ASN A 499 -11.36 3.63 -22.96
C ASN A 499 -12.37 4.41 -23.83
N THR A 500 -13.54 3.83 -24.11
CA THR A 500 -14.62 4.50 -24.86
C THR A 500 -15.25 5.63 -24.06
N VAL A 501 -15.51 5.41 -22.76
CA VAL A 501 -16.01 6.44 -21.85
C VAL A 501 -14.99 7.58 -21.70
N LEU A 502 -13.71 7.27 -21.51
CA LEU A 502 -12.64 8.28 -21.46
C LEU A 502 -12.55 9.08 -22.76
N ALA A 503 -12.69 8.43 -23.92
CA ALA A 503 -12.72 9.12 -25.22
C ALA A 503 -13.85 10.16 -25.28
N ASP A 504 -15.04 9.79 -24.80
CA ASP A 504 -16.21 10.66 -24.81
C ASP A 504 -16.08 11.81 -23.81
N ILE A 505 -15.50 11.56 -22.63
CA ILE A 505 -15.19 12.62 -21.66
C ILE A 505 -14.21 13.63 -22.25
N ILE A 506 -13.12 13.17 -22.87
CA ILE A 506 -12.17 14.06 -23.55
C ILE A 506 -12.90 14.90 -24.60
N LYS A 507 -13.76 14.30 -25.41
CA LYS A 507 -14.51 14.98 -26.48
C LYS A 507 -15.42 16.09 -25.94
N HIS A 508 -16.09 15.89 -24.80
CA HIS A 508 -17.02 16.88 -24.22
C HIS A 508 -16.33 17.96 -23.39
N MET A 509 -15.18 17.66 -22.80
CA MET A 509 -14.51 18.57 -21.87
C MET A 509 -13.40 19.41 -22.53
N THR A 510 -12.87 18.97 -23.68
CA THR A 510 -11.86 19.71 -24.44
C THR A 510 -12.37 21.03 -25.05
N PRO A 511 -13.58 21.09 -25.65
CA PRO A 511 -14.13 22.33 -26.19
C PRO A 511 -14.19 23.43 -25.13
N ASP A 512 -13.83 24.66 -25.53
CA ASP A 512 -13.81 25.85 -24.68
C ASP A 512 -13.02 25.71 -23.37
N ARG A 513 -12.14 24.71 -23.27
CA ARG A 513 -11.41 24.35 -22.04
C ARG A 513 -12.32 24.11 -20.83
N ALA A 514 -13.49 23.51 -21.06
CA ALA A 514 -14.45 23.22 -19.99
C ALA A 514 -13.88 22.34 -18.86
N PHE A 515 -12.78 21.62 -19.09
CA PHE A 515 -12.05 20.88 -18.07
C PHE A 515 -11.48 21.75 -16.93
N GLU A 516 -11.19 23.04 -17.16
CA GLU A 516 -10.61 23.92 -16.12
C GLU A 516 -11.59 24.14 -14.94
N ASP A 517 -12.89 24.20 -15.24
CA ASP A 517 -13.96 24.36 -14.25
C ASP A 517 -14.34 23.04 -13.56
N ALA A 518 -13.90 21.90 -14.09
CA ALA A 518 -14.35 20.57 -13.71
C ALA A 518 -13.23 19.65 -13.18
N TYR A 519 -12.09 20.22 -12.77
CA TYR A 519 -10.98 19.45 -12.21
C TYR A 519 -11.37 18.53 -11.05
N PRO A 520 -12.23 18.92 -10.08
CA PRO A 520 -12.62 18.03 -8.98
C PRO A 520 -13.31 16.74 -9.47
N GLN A 521 -14.21 16.86 -10.45
CA GLN A 521 -14.91 15.72 -11.03
C GLN A 521 -13.95 14.84 -11.85
N LEU A 522 -13.05 15.44 -12.64
CA LEU A 522 -12.04 14.70 -13.39
C LEU A 522 -11.05 13.95 -12.48
N GLN A 523 -10.68 14.53 -11.34
CA GLN A 523 -9.89 13.85 -10.31
C GLN A 523 -10.66 12.66 -9.71
N SER A 524 -11.97 12.83 -9.47
CA SER A 524 -12.84 11.74 -8.98
C SER A 524 -12.91 10.58 -9.98
N VAL A 525 -12.99 10.87 -11.29
CA VAL A 525 -12.92 9.87 -12.37
C VAL A 525 -11.64 9.03 -12.26
N ILE A 526 -10.47 9.65 -12.09
CA ILE A 526 -9.21 8.90 -11.88
C ILE A 526 -9.26 8.05 -10.62
N LYS A 527 -9.70 8.63 -9.49
CA LYS A 527 -9.79 7.93 -8.21
C LYS A 527 -10.75 6.73 -8.24
N LYS A 528 -11.76 6.75 -9.13
CA LYS A 528 -12.68 5.62 -9.38
C LYS A 528 -12.10 4.58 -10.33
N ILE A 529 -11.28 4.98 -11.31
CA ILE A 529 -10.66 4.04 -12.26
C ILE A 529 -9.54 3.23 -11.57
N LEU A 530 -8.65 3.90 -10.84
CA LEU A 530 -7.43 3.29 -10.30
C LEU A 530 -7.64 2.03 -9.42
N PRO A 531 -8.66 1.94 -8.54
CA PRO A 531 -8.88 0.75 -7.72
C PRO A 531 -9.24 -0.52 -8.51
N HIS A 532 -9.77 -0.39 -9.73
CA HIS A 532 -10.22 -1.53 -10.54
C HIS A 532 -9.14 -2.05 -11.51
N PHE A 533 -8.10 -1.26 -11.79
CA PHE A 533 -7.00 -1.66 -12.68
C PHE A 533 -5.73 -1.93 -11.87
N HIS A 534 -5.55 -3.18 -11.45
CA HIS A 534 -4.34 -3.61 -10.73
C HIS A 534 -3.14 -3.81 -11.66
N ASP A 535 -3.37 -4.15 -12.93
CA ASP A 535 -2.32 -4.25 -13.95
C ASP A 535 -2.10 -2.90 -14.64
N PHE A 536 -1.01 -2.22 -14.26
CA PHE A 536 -0.63 -0.94 -14.82
C PHE A 536 -0.20 -1.02 -16.29
N SER A 537 0.24 -2.18 -16.79
CA SER A 537 0.52 -2.36 -18.23
C SER A 537 -0.78 -2.20 -19.02
N VAL A 538 -1.86 -2.82 -18.54
CA VAL A 538 -3.18 -2.68 -19.14
C VAL A 538 -3.69 -1.25 -19.07
N LEU A 539 -3.54 -0.57 -17.92
CA LEU A 539 -3.95 0.81 -17.74
C LEU A 539 -3.24 1.78 -18.69
N PHE A 540 -1.90 1.71 -18.75
CA PHE A 540 -1.11 2.58 -19.63
C PHE A 540 -1.20 2.19 -21.12
N SER A 541 -1.61 0.96 -21.44
CA SER A 541 -1.92 0.55 -22.81
C SER A 541 -3.20 1.16 -23.38
N MET A 542 -4.05 1.78 -22.54
CA MET A 542 -5.27 2.42 -22.99
C MET A 542 -4.94 3.70 -23.77
N GLU A 543 -5.34 3.74 -25.05
CA GLU A 543 -5.06 4.86 -25.95
C GLU A 543 -5.55 6.23 -25.43
N LYS A 544 -6.61 6.24 -24.61
CA LYS A 544 -7.22 7.48 -24.11
C LYS A 544 -6.86 7.81 -22.67
N PHE A 545 -6.13 6.95 -21.95
CA PHE A 545 -5.77 7.21 -20.56
C PHE A 545 -4.71 8.32 -20.43
N LEU A 546 -3.60 8.24 -21.17
CA LEU A 546 -2.59 9.31 -21.16
C LEU A 546 -3.14 10.65 -21.72
N PRO A 547 -3.87 10.69 -22.85
CA PRO A 547 -4.52 11.92 -23.30
C PRO A 547 -5.51 12.52 -22.29
N PHE A 548 -6.20 11.68 -21.50
CA PHE A 548 -7.04 12.16 -20.41
C PHE A 548 -6.22 12.81 -19.30
N LEU A 549 -5.06 12.23 -18.94
CA LEU A 549 -4.13 12.85 -17.98
C LEU A 549 -3.56 14.18 -18.48
N ASP A 550 -3.34 14.33 -19.78
CA ASP A 550 -2.83 15.56 -20.38
C ASP A 550 -3.84 16.73 -20.30
N MET A 551 -5.12 16.47 -19.97
CA MET A 551 -6.11 17.52 -19.71
C MET A 551 -5.86 18.27 -18.40
N PHE A 552 -5.11 17.70 -17.46
CA PHE A 552 -4.76 18.37 -16.21
C PHE A 552 -3.63 19.40 -16.44
N GLN A 553 -4.01 20.60 -16.88
CA GLN A 553 -3.04 21.66 -17.22
C GLN A 553 -2.58 22.47 -16.01
N LYS A 554 -3.37 22.51 -14.93
CA LYS A 554 -2.99 23.20 -13.69
C LYS A 554 -2.01 22.34 -12.89
N ASP A 555 -0.78 22.84 -12.69
CA ASP A 555 0.32 22.10 -12.06
C ASP A 555 -0.06 21.46 -10.72
N SER A 556 -0.73 22.20 -9.82
CA SER A 556 -1.13 21.66 -8.51
C SER A 556 -2.06 20.44 -8.63
N VAL A 557 -3.03 20.49 -9.55
CA VAL A 557 -4.01 19.43 -9.78
C VAL A 557 -3.35 18.24 -10.45
N ARG A 558 -2.46 18.48 -11.42
CA ARG A 558 -1.71 17.45 -12.13
C ARG A 558 -0.83 16.65 -11.17
N VAL A 559 -0.16 17.33 -10.23
CA VAL A 559 0.68 16.68 -9.21
C VAL A 559 -0.16 15.80 -8.27
N GLU A 560 -1.33 16.25 -7.82
CA GLU A 560 -2.24 15.44 -6.99
C GLU A 560 -2.73 14.17 -7.70
N VAL A 561 -3.03 14.27 -8.99
CA VAL A 561 -3.40 13.11 -9.82
C VAL A 561 -2.23 12.14 -9.94
N CYS A 562 -1.02 12.66 -10.21
CA CYS A 562 0.21 11.85 -10.27
C CYS A 562 0.49 11.13 -8.94
N LYS A 563 0.33 11.82 -7.80
CA LYS A 563 0.43 11.23 -6.46
C LYS A 563 -0.57 10.08 -6.29
N SER A 564 -1.83 10.29 -6.67
CA SER A 564 -2.89 9.27 -6.57
C SER A 564 -2.54 8.01 -7.38
N ILE A 565 -2.03 8.19 -8.61
CA ILE A 565 -1.58 7.06 -9.46
C ILE A 565 -0.43 6.31 -8.78
N MET A 566 0.56 7.03 -8.25
CA MET A 566 1.73 6.46 -7.59
C MET A 566 1.40 5.72 -6.29
N GLU A 567 0.49 6.25 -5.48
CA GLU A 567 0.02 5.60 -4.25
C GLU A 567 -0.64 4.24 -4.56
N VAL A 568 -1.48 4.19 -5.59
CA VAL A 568 -2.12 2.94 -6.03
C VAL A 568 -1.09 1.98 -6.62
N PHE A 569 -0.14 2.48 -7.42
CA PHE A 569 0.95 1.66 -7.98
C PHE A 569 1.75 0.97 -6.88
N ILE A 570 2.23 1.72 -5.89
CA ILE A 570 3.04 1.18 -4.78
C ILE A 570 2.22 0.20 -3.93
N LYS A 571 0.91 0.41 -3.79
CA LYS A 571 0.03 -0.46 -3.01
C LYS A 571 -0.25 -1.80 -3.68
N HIS A 572 -0.46 -1.81 -5.00
CA HIS A 572 -0.90 -2.99 -5.74
C HIS A 572 0.21 -3.73 -6.48
N GLN A 573 1.30 -3.06 -6.85
CA GLN A 573 2.44 -3.69 -7.51
C GLN A 573 3.29 -4.44 -6.48
N GLN A 574 3.25 -5.78 -6.51
CA GLN A 574 4.05 -6.62 -5.60
C GLN A 574 5.38 -7.07 -6.21
N GLU A 575 5.42 -7.30 -7.53
CA GLU A 575 6.61 -7.77 -8.23
C GLU A 575 7.34 -6.64 -8.94
N ALA A 576 8.67 -6.75 -9.04
CA ALA A 576 9.45 -5.80 -9.79
C ALA A 576 9.14 -5.88 -11.29
N THR A 577 9.01 -4.73 -11.95
CA THR A 577 8.65 -4.61 -13.36
C THR A 577 9.86 -4.26 -14.23
N ARG A 578 9.81 -4.77 -15.46
CA ARG A 578 10.73 -4.50 -16.58
C ARG A 578 10.00 -4.06 -17.84
N ASP A 579 8.68 -3.85 -17.74
CA ASP A 579 7.85 -3.47 -18.88
C ASP A 579 8.17 -2.02 -19.29
N PRO A 580 8.70 -1.77 -20.50
CA PRO A 580 9.03 -0.41 -20.96
C PRO A 580 7.84 0.54 -20.95
N VAL A 581 6.60 0.04 -21.11
CA VAL A 581 5.39 0.88 -21.08
C VAL A 581 5.19 1.45 -19.68
N ILE A 582 5.26 0.60 -18.66
CA ILE A 582 5.13 1.00 -17.25
C ILE A 582 6.29 1.91 -16.87
N LEU A 583 7.52 1.53 -17.22
CA LEU A 583 8.73 2.29 -16.85
C LEU A 583 8.70 3.71 -17.42
N ASN A 584 8.40 3.88 -18.71
CA ASN A 584 8.35 5.18 -19.35
C ASN A 584 7.19 6.05 -18.82
N ALA A 585 6.01 5.46 -18.65
CA ALA A 585 4.84 6.19 -18.16
C ALA A 585 5.04 6.67 -16.71
N LEU A 586 5.52 5.78 -15.82
CA LEU A 586 5.78 6.14 -14.42
C LEU A 586 6.97 7.06 -14.28
N LEU A 587 8.00 6.96 -15.12
CA LEU A 587 9.10 7.93 -15.13
C LEU A 587 8.59 9.33 -15.47
N HIS A 588 7.69 9.47 -16.45
CA HIS A 588 7.06 10.74 -16.78
C HIS A 588 6.15 11.28 -15.65
N ILE A 589 5.40 10.40 -14.98
CA ILE A 589 4.57 10.76 -13.81
C ILE A 589 5.46 11.23 -12.64
N CYS A 590 6.50 10.48 -12.30
CA CYS A 590 7.48 10.84 -11.28
C CYS A 590 8.21 12.14 -11.61
N LYS A 591 8.56 12.37 -12.89
CA LYS A 591 9.15 13.63 -13.36
C LYS A 591 8.19 14.80 -13.16
N THR A 592 6.92 14.64 -13.53
CA THR A 592 5.89 15.67 -13.30
C THR A 592 5.79 16.04 -11.82
N MET A 593 5.84 15.05 -10.92
CA MET A 593 5.87 15.31 -9.48
C MET A 593 7.15 16.01 -9.02
N HIS A 594 8.32 15.59 -9.51
CA HIS A 594 9.60 16.20 -9.19
C HIS A 594 9.69 17.66 -9.66
N ASP A 595 9.24 17.94 -10.88
CA ASP A 595 9.31 19.28 -11.49
C ASP A 595 8.42 20.30 -10.77
N SER A 596 7.48 19.83 -9.92
CA SER A 596 6.69 20.69 -9.04
C SER A 596 7.45 21.19 -7.80
N VAL A 597 8.61 20.61 -7.49
CA VAL A 597 9.43 20.98 -6.32
C VAL A 597 10.21 22.26 -6.63
N ASN A 598 9.98 23.31 -5.84
CA ASN A 598 10.67 24.59 -5.93
C ASN A 598 11.22 25.03 -4.56
N ALA A 599 11.86 26.21 -4.51
CA ALA A 599 12.49 26.72 -3.29
C ALA A 599 11.51 26.99 -2.13
N LEU A 600 10.21 27.12 -2.42
CA LEU A 600 9.14 27.36 -1.45
C LEU A 600 8.42 26.07 -1.01
N THR A 601 8.72 24.93 -1.64
CA THR A 601 8.13 23.64 -1.28
C THR A 601 8.58 23.23 0.12
N LEU A 602 7.61 22.87 0.97
CA LEU A 602 7.86 22.44 2.34
C LEU A 602 8.64 21.12 2.36
N ASP A 603 9.49 20.94 3.38
CA ASP A 603 10.32 19.74 3.48
C ASP A 603 9.49 18.46 3.66
N ASP A 604 8.31 18.55 4.27
CA ASP A 604 7.37 17.42 4.37
C ASP A 604 6.79 17.02 3.02
N GLU A 605 6.50 17.98 2.14
CA GLU A 605 6.06 17.69 0.77
C GLU A 605 7.19 17.06 -0.06
N LYS A 606 8.42 17.59 0.06
CA LYS A 606 9.60 16.98 -0.58
C LYS A 606 9.80 15.54 -0.10
N ARG A 607 9.62 15.28 1.20
CA ARG A 607 9.70 13.93 1.78
C ARG A 607 8.62 13.01 1.22
N SER A 608 7.36 13.47 1.18
CA SER A 608 6.23 12.72 0.62
C SER A 608 6.48 12.35 -0.86
N LEU A 609 6.89 13.30 -1.69
CA LEU A 609 7.21 13.06 -3.10
C LEU A 609 8.39 12.09 -3.26
N SER A 610 9.43 12.26 -2.44
CA SER A 610 10.60 11.36 -2.46
C SER A 610 10.23 9.92 -2.11
N LEU A 611 9.29 9.70 -1.17
CA LEU A 611 8.82 8.36 -0.82
C LEU A 611 8.11 7.69 -1.99
N LEU A 612 7.26 8.42 -2.72
CA LEU A 612 6.56 7.89 -3.90
C LEU A 612 7.55 7.55 -5.03
N ILE A 613 8.49 8.44 -5.32
CA ILE A 613 9.52 8.23 -6.35
C ILE A 613 10.44 7.06 -5.97
N ASN A 614 10.86 6.96 -4.70
CA ASN A 614 11.63 5.82 -4.22
C ASN A 614 10.83 4.51 -4.29
N GLY A 615 9.52 4.56 -4.04
CA GLY A 615 8.62 3.44 -4.24
C GLY A 615 8.65 2.91 -5.67
N PHE A 616 8.61 3.82 -6.67
CA PHE A 616 8.80 3.46 -8.08
C PHE A 616 10.16 2.84 -8.35
N ILE A 617 11.25 3.51 -7.96
CA ILE A 617 12.63 3.06 -8.23
C ILE A 617 12.88 1.65 -7.69
N ARG A 618 12.34 1.32 -6.50
CA ARG A 618 12.45 -0.03 -5.91
C ARG A 618 11.75 -1.12 -6.72
N MET A 619 10.70 -0.76 -7.46
CA MET A 619 9.96 -1.69 -8.30
C MET A 619 10.62 -1.91 -9.67
N VAL A 620 11.66 -1.17 -10.03
CA VAL A 620 12.35 -1.35 -11.31
C VAL A 620 13.46 -2.38 -11.19
N SER A 621 13.32 -3.51 -11.89
CA SER A 621 14.34 -4.56 -11.93
C SER A 621 14.51 -5.14 -13.33
N PHE A 622 15.72 -5.07 -13.85
CA PHE A 622 16.12 -5.74 -15.10
C PHE A 622 16.77 -7.12 -14.84
N GLY A 623 16.67 -7.64 -13.61
CA GLY A 623 17.18 -8.95 -13.24
C GLY A 623 18.71 -9.04 -13.36
N ARG A 624 19.20 -9.84 -14.32
CA ARG A 624 20.64 -10.01 -14.59
C ARG A 624 21.19 -9.04 -15.64
N ASP A 625 20.33 -8.23 -16.27
CA ASP A 625 20.80 -7.19 -17.18
C ASP A 625 21.22 -5.96 -16.38
N PHE A 626 22.48 -6.01 -15.93
CA PHE A 626 23.01 -5.00 -15.05
C PHE A 626 23.35 -3.69 -15.76
N GLU A 627 23.65 -3.74 -17.07
CA GLU A 627 23.92 -2.53 -17.84
C GLU A 627 22.64 -1.70 -17.98
N GLN A 628 21.51 -2.35 -18.24
CA GLN A 628 20.22 -1.68 -18.29
C GLN A 628 19.79 -1.13 -16.93
N GLN A 629 20.02 -1.87 -15.84
CA GLN A 629 19.76 -1.37 -14.48
C GLN A 629 20.57 -0.12 -14.15
N LEU A 630 21.86 -0.11 -14.50
CA LEU A 630 22.72 1.06 -14.29
C LEU A 630 22.31 2.24 -15.17
N SER A 631 21.95 2.00 -16.44
CA SER A 631 21.44 3.02 -17.33
C SER A 631 20.18 3.68 -16.77
N PHE A 632 19.25 2.90 -16.22
CA PHE A 632 18.06 3.42 -15.56
C PHE A 632 18.42 4.26 -14.33
N CYS A 633 19.33 3.80 -13.47
CA CYS A 633 19.78 4.60 -12.32
C CYS A 633 20.33 5.95 -12.77
N VAL A 634 21.14 5.99 -13.84
CA VAL A 634 21.71 7.22 -14.43
C VAL A 634 20.63 8.19 -14.86
N GLU A 635 19.65 7.68 -15.59
CA GLU A 635 18.50 8.46 -16.05
C GLU A 635 17.68 9.00 -14.86
N ALA A 636 17.42 8.16 -13.85
CA ALA A 636 16.71 8.55 -12.64
C ALA A 636 17.46 9.64 -11.86
N ARG A 637 18.79 9.54 -11.70
CA ARG A 637 19.61 10.58 -11.05
C ARG A 637 19.56 11.89 -11.81
N ALA A 638 19.70 11.84 -13.14
CA ALA A 638 19.66 13.04 -13.99
C ALA A 638 18.28 13.72 -13.95
N THR A 639 17.22 12.93 -13.82
CA THR A 639 15.83 13.42 -13.78
C THR A 639 15.47 13.99 -12.39
N PHE A 640 15.88 13.33 -11.30
CA PHE A 640 15.45 13.65 -9.93
C PHE A 640 16.50 14.40 -9.10
N CYS A 641 17.21 15.34 -9.71
CA CYS A 641 18.37 15.99 -9.11
C CYS A 641 18.06 16.87 -7.89
N ASN A 642 16.82 17.33 -7.71
CA ASN A 642 16.45 18.27 -6.65
C ASN A 642 16.00 17.57 -5.35
N LEU A 643 15.90 16.24 -5.35
CA LEU A 643 15.43 15.45 -4.21
C LEU A 643 16.57 14.62 -3.62
N GLU A 644 17.24 15.17 -2.59
CA GLU A 644 18.32 14.50 -1.87
C GLU A 644 17.95 13.07 -1.39
N PRO A 645 16.75 12.78 -0.83
CA PRO A 645 16.40 11.43 -0.41
C PRO A 645 16.30 10.41 -1.57
N VAL A 646 16.01 10.88 -2.79
CA VAL A 646 16.00 10.02 -3.99
C VAL A 646 17.43 9.72 -4.44
N ILE A 647 18.31 10.72 -4.40
CA ILE A 647 19.73 10.55 -4.71
C ILE A 647 20.38 9.56 -3.75
N ILE A 648 20.15 9.70 -2.43
CA ILE A 648 20.67 8.76 -1.42
C ILE A 648 20.19 7.34 -1.71
N HIS A 649 18.92 7.16 -2.08
CA HIS A 649 18.39 5.84 -2.42
C HIS A 649 19.08 5.22 -3.64
N LEU A 650 19.34 6.01 -4.67
CA LEU A 650 20.09 5.58 -5.86
C LEU A 650 21.55 5.22 -5.54
N ILE A 651 22.20 5.97 -4.64
CA ILE A 651 23.56 5.66 -4.17
C ILE A 651 23.57 4.31 -3.44
N HIS A 652 22.60 4.05 -2.56
CA HIS A 652 22.48 2.76 -1.88
C HIS A 652 22.29 1.60 -2.86
N ALA A 653 21.49 1.79 -3.91
CA ALA A 653 21.30 0.77 -4.95
C ALA A 653 22.61 0.48 -5.70
N CYS A 654 23.39 1.52 -6.03
CA CYS A 654 24.68 1.35 -6.69
C CYS A 654 25.71 0.67 -5.77
N ALA A 655 25.74 1.01 -4.47
CA ALA A 655 26.59 0.34 -3.50
C ALA A 655 26.23 -1.15 -3.36
N ALA A 656 24.95 -1.49 -3.26
CA ALA A 656 24.51 -2.88 -3.23
C ALA A 656 24.93 -3.64 -4.49
N TYR A 657 24.81 -3.00 -5.66
CA TYR A 657 25.26 -3.56 -6.92
C TYR A 657 26.77 -3.83 -6.95
N SER A 658 27.59 -2.89 -6.47
CA SER A 658 29.04 -3.10 -6.30
C SER A 658 29.32 -4.28 -5.36
N PHE A 659 28.59 -4.41 -4.25
CA PHE A 659 28.79 -5.50 -3.29
C PHE A 659 28.53 -6.89 -3.90
N ILE A 660 27.53 -7.02 -4.77
CA ILE A 660 27.18 -8.29 -5.45
C ILE A 660 28.16 -8.62 -6.58
N THR A 661 28.69 -7.59 -7.26
CA THR A 661 29.58 -7.78 -8.42
C THR A 661 31.03 -8.05 -8.05
N ILE A 662 31.57 -7.46 -6.97
CA ILE A 662 32.97 -7.64 -6.57
C ILE A 662 33.36 -9.12 -6.40
N PRO A 663 32.57 -10.01 -5.74
CA PRO A 663 32.89 -11.43 -5.62
C PRO A 663 33.11 -12.16 -6.95
N SER A 664 32.49 -11.69 -8.05
CA SER A 664 32.57 -12.33 -9.37
C SER A 664 33.93 -12.15 -10.06
N LEU A 665 34.76 -11.21 -9.60
CA LEU A 665 36.09 -10.96 -10.18
C LEU A 665 37.05 -12.10 -9.86
N THR A 666 37.98 -12.46 -10.73
CA THR A 666 38.92 -13.58 -10.45
C THR A 666 40.09 -13.18 -9.54
N SER A 667 40.53 -11.93 -9.58
CA SER A 667 41.69 -11.43 -8.82
C SER A 667 41.31 -11.00 -7.40
N ILE A 668 41.88 -11.66 -6.39
CA ILE A 668 41.66 -11.34 -4.96
C ILE A 668 42.12 -9.92 -4.63
N PHE A 669 43.27 -9.48 -5.16
CA PHE A 669 43.75 -8.11 -4.92
C PHE A 669 42.86 -7.04 -5.53
N ASN A 670 42.22 -7.32 -6.66
CA ASN A 670 41.23 -6.41 -7.23
C ASN A 670 39.99 -6.36 -6.34
N ARG A 671 39.53 -7.52 -5.82
CA ARG A 671 38.41 -7.56 -4.88
C ARG A 671 38.70 -6.76 -3.61
N LEU A 672 39.87 -6.95 -2.99
CA LEU A 672 40.30 -6.23 -1.79
C LEU A 672 40.31 -4.72 -2.01
N ASN A 673 40.98 -4.25 -3.07
CA ASN A 673 41.06 -2.82 -3.39
C ASN A 673 39.68 -2.22 -3.73
N LEU A 674 38.83 -2.95 -4.44
CA LEU A 674 37.48 -2.50 -4.78
C LEU A 674 36.57 -2.45 -3.55
N TYR A 675 36.68 -3.39 -2.62
CA TYR A 675 35.95 -3.34 -1.36
C TYR A 675 36.37 -2.14 -0.52
N LEU A 676 37.68 -1.88 -0.39
CA LEU A 676 38.18 -0.72 0.33
C LEU A 676 37.71 0.60 -0.30
N LEU A 677 37.87 0.75 -1.61
CA LEU A 677 37.43 1.95 -2.33
C LEU A 677 35.91 2.14 -2.24
N SER A 678 35.13 1.08 -2.39
CA SER A 678 33.66 1.15 -2.26
C SER A 678 33.24 1.51 -0.83
N GLY A 679 33.98 1.06 0.19
CA GLY A 679 33.81 1.45 1.58
C GLY A 679 34.10 2.94 1.82
N GLU A 680 35.23 3.44 1.30
CA GLU A 680 35.59 4.88 1.37
C GLU A 680 34.53 5.77 0.71
N VAL A 681 34.06 5.35 -0.45
CA VAL A 681 33.01 6.04 -1.20
C VAL A 681 31.68 6.00 -0.44
N ALA A 682 31.33 4.88 0.18
CA ALA A 682 30.13 4.76 1.01
C ALA A 682 30.20 5.69 2.25
N LEU A 683 31.38 5.80 2.89
CA LEU A 683 31.59 6.73 4.01
C LEU A 683 31.41 8.19 3.57
N ALA A 684 31.97 8.58 2.42
CA ALA A 684 31.83 9.92 1.88
C ALA A 684 30.36 10.31 1.57
N ASN A 685 29.49 9.31 1.34
CA ASN A 685 28.06 9.49 1.08
C ASN A 685 27.16 9.18 2.29
N GLN A 686 27.72 9.07 3.51
CA GLN A 686 26.98 8.79 4.75
C GLN A 686 26.28 7.42 4.79
N CYS A 687 26.68 6.49 3.93
CA CYS A 687 26.14 5.14 3.87
C CYS A 687 26.88 4.22 4.84
N LEU A 688 26.79 4.49 6.15
CA LEU A 688 27.62 3.84 7.17
C LEU A 688 27.44 2.30 7.21
N SER A 689 26.21 1.82 7.07
CA SER A 689 25.92 0.37 7.04
C SER A 689 26.57 -0.34 5.84
N GLN A 690 26.57 0.31 4.67
CA GLN A 690 27.17 -0.23 3.45
C GLN A 690 28.69 -0.17 3.54
N ALA A 691 29.24 0.91 4.08
CA ALA A 691 30.67 1.05 4.34
C ALA A 691 31.17 -0.07 5.27
N ASP A 692 30.50 -0.29 6.39
CA ASP A 692 30.84 -1.37 7.34
C ASP A 692 30.77 -2.75 6.67
N ALA A 693 29.75 -3.03 5.85
CA ALA A 693 29.63 -4.28 5.11
C ALA A 693 30.82 -4.49 4.13
N PHE A 694 31.20 -3.45 3.37
CA PHE A 694 32.34 -3.50 2.46
C PHE A 694 33.67 -3.74 3.20
N LEU A 695 33.88 -3.04 4.31
CA LEU A 695 35.09 -3.16 5.12
C LEU A 695 35.18 -4.55 5.78
N LYS A 696 34.07 -5.07 6.30
CA LYS A 696 33.99 -6.45 6.83
C LYS A 696 34.29 -7.50 5.75
N ALA A 697 33.72 -7.34 4.55
CA ALA A 697 33.98 -8.24 3.42
C ALA A 697 35.45 -8.21 2.99
N ALA A 698 36.08 -7.03 2.98
CA ALA A 698 37.52 -6.90 2.74
C ALA A 698 38.35 -7.62 3.80
N VAL A 699 38.02 -7.46 5.09
CA VAL A 699 38.73 -8.12 6.20
C VAL A 699 38.59 -9.64 6.12
N SER A 700 37.40 -10.17 5.84
CA SER A 700 37.18 -11.61 5.72
C SER A 700 37.88 -12.25 4.52
N LEU A 701 38.21 -11.46 3.49
CA LEU A 701 38.89 -11.94 2.28
C LEU A 701 40.41 -12.03 2.46
N LEU A 702 40.99 -11.38 3.48
CA LEU A 702 42.45 -11.37 3.72
C LEU A 702 43.08 -12.76 3.86
N PRO A 703 42.51 -13.72 4.60
CA PRO A 703 43.08 -15.07 4.74
C PRO A 703 43.16 -15.85 3.42
N GLU A 704 42.33 -15.50 2.43
CA GLU A 704 42.27 -16.19 1.14
C GLU A 704 43.39 -15.76 0.16
N VAL A 705 44.18 -14.75 0.51
CA VAL A 705 45.25 -14.22 -0.35
C VAL A 705 46.34 -15.30 -0.59
N PRO A 706 46.68 -15.62 -1.85
CA PRO A 706 47.72 -16.62 -2.14
C PRO A 706 49.11 -16.07 -1.78
N ARG A 707 50.05 -16.93 -1.36
CA ARG A 707 51.43 -16.53 -1.01
C ARG A 707 52.25 -16.02 -2.19
N THR A 708 52.00 -16.55 -3.38
CA THR A 708 52.71 -16.15 -4.61
C THR A 708 51.72 -15.79 -5.71
N ILE A 709 52.07 -14.77 -6.48
CA ILE A 709 51.30 -14.27 -7.62
C ILE A 709 52.19 -14.33 -8.85
N SER A 710 51.68 -14.88 -9.93
CA SER A 710 52.35 -14.83 -11.23
C SER A 710 52.08 -13.49 -11.92
N ILE A 711 53.05 -12.58 -11.84
CA ILE A 711 53.03 -11.30 -12.57
C ILE A 711 53.99 -11.45 -13.76
N GLU A 712 53.49 -11.30 -14.99
CA GLU A 712 54.30 -11.37 -16.22
C GLU A 712 55.03 -12.71 -16.42
N GLY A 713 54.45 -13.82 -15.95
CA GLY A 713 55.05 -15.15 -16.04
C GLY A 713 56.16 -15.42 -15.02
N LYS A 714 56.44 -14.47 -14.11
CA LYS A 714 57.34 -14.65 -12.97
C LYS A 714 56.55 -14.73 -11.66
N GLN A 715 56.81 -15.75 -10.87
CA GLN A 715 56.25 -15.86 -9.51
C GLN A 715 56.90 -14.80 -8.61
N ARG A 716 56.10 -13.93 -8.01
CA ARG A 716 56.51 -12.94 -7.00
C ARG A 716 55.73 -13.18 -5.72
N SER A 717 56.31 -12.84 -4.57
CA SER A 717 55.61 -12.89 -3.29
C SER A 717 54.45 -11.89 -3.27
N SER A 718 53.34 -12.28 -2.68
CA SER A 718 52.12 -11.47 -2.54
C SER A 718 52.18 -10.49 -1.36
N GLU A 719 53.09 -10.72 -0.42
CA GLU A 719 53.18 -9.99 0.85
C GLU A 719 53.40 -8.47 0.69
N PRO A 720 54.20 -7.96 -0.26
CA PRO A 720 54.36 -6.52 -0.45
C PRO A 720 53.04 -5.84 -0.84
N PHE A 721 52.27 -6.46 -1.74
CA PHE A 721 50.97 -5.94 -2.17
C PHE A 721 49.94 -5.99 -1.04
N LEU A 722 49.99 -7.06 -0.24
CA LEU A 722 49.14 -7.21 0.94
C LEU A 722 49.46 -6.15 2.01
N LEU A 723 50.75 -5.87 2.20
CA LEU A 723 51.23 -4.86 3.14
C LEU A 723 50.78 -3.45 2.71
N ASP A 724 50.91 -3.11 1.43
CA ASP A 724 50.41 -1.83 0.88
C ASP A 724 48.89 -1.69 1.09
N PHE A 725 48.13 -2.76 0.82
CA PHE A 725 46.68 -2.79 1.06
C PHE A 725 46.32 -2.59 2.53
N ILE A 726 46.92 -3.38 3.43
CA ILE A 726 46.63 -3.30 4.88
C ILE A 726 46.97 -1.91 5.41
N ASN A 727 48.04 -1.30 4.94
CA ASN A 727 48.38 0.06 5.36
C ASN A 727 47.37 1.11 4.88
N ASN A 728 46.89 1.01 3.64
CA ASN A 728 45.80 1.88 3.19
C ASN A 728 44.51 1.60 3.99
N PHE A 729 44.21 0.34 4.29
CA PHE A 729 43.06 -0.04 5.11
C PHE A 729 43.14 0.56 6.53
N LEU A 730 44.28 0.40 7.20
CA LEU A 730 44.56 1.01 8.51
C LEU A 730 44.36 2.52 8.48
N SER A 731 44.80 3.20 7.42
CA SER A 731 44.62 4.65 7.29
C SER A 731 43.14 5.05 7.26
N THR A 732 42.31 4.26 6.58
CA THR A 732 40.86 4.50 6.45
C THR A 732 40.12 4.26 7.75
N LEU A 733 40.55 3.28 8.55
CA LEU A 733 39.92 2.95 9.83
C LEU A 733 39.95 4.09 10.85
N LEU A 734 40.81 5.11 10.69
CA LEU A 734 40.84 6.26 11.60
C LEU A 734 39.50 7.01 11.64
N VAL A 735 38.86 7.19 10.49
CA VAL A 735 37.60 7.95 10.34
C VAL A 735 36.35 7.07 10.36
N VAL A 736 36.53 5.75 10.50
CA VAL A 736 35.40 4.83 10.54
C VAL A 736 34.82 4.82 11.95
N PRO A 737 33.52 5.11 12.13
CA PRO A 737 32.88 5.01 13.43
C PRO A 737 32.83 3.55 13.90
N ASP A 738 33.06 3.33 15.19
CA ASP A 738 32.87 2.03 15.82
C ASP A 738 31.38 1.66 15.88
N HIS A 739 31.10 0.36 15.75
CA HIS A 739 29.74 -0.16 15.80
C HIS A 739 29.20 -0.13 17.24
N PRO A 740 28.00 0.43 17.49
CA PRO A 740 27.48 0.63 18.85
C PRO A 740 27.34 -0.67 19.66
N GLU A 741 27.03 -1.78 18.99
CA GLU A 741 26.80 -3.08 19.64
C GLU A 741 28.03 -4.02 19.69
N GLN A 742 29.05 -3.82 18.84
CA GLN A 742 30.15 -4.79 18.68
C GLN A 742 31.40 -4.45 19.52
N GLY A 743 31.30 -3.39 20.32
CA GLY A 743 32.38 -2.89 21.17
C GLY A 743 33.40 -2.03 20.41
N VAL A 744 34.27 -1.38 21.17
CA VAL A 744 35.28 -0.44 20.66
C VAL A 744 36.35 -1.16 19.84
N LEU A 745 36.85 -0.48 18.80
CA LEU A 745 37.91 -0.93 17.90
C LEU A 745 37.61 -2.27 17.20
N TYR A 746 36.33 -2.57 16.95
CA TYR A 746 35.90 -3.87 16.40
C TYR A 746 36.58 -4.18 15.06
N LEU A 747 36.57 -3.24 14.10
CA LEU A 747 37.17 -3.45 12.78
C LEU A 747 38.70 -3.53 12.84
N VAL A 748 39.33 -2.74 13.72
CA VAL A 748 40.79 -2.79 13.95
C VAL A 748 41.18 -4.15 14.52
N ARG A 749 40.45 -4.66 15.51
CA ARG A 749 40.64 -6.00 16.07
C ARG A 749 40.40 -7.09 15.04
N GLY A 750 39.32 -6.98 14.26
CA GLY A 750 39.00 -7.89 13.17
C GLY A 750 40.15 -7.99 12.17
N LEU A 751 40.68 -6.85 11.73
CA LEU A 751 41.83 -6.79 10.82
C LEU A 751 43.08 -7.46 11.42
N LEU A 752 43.44 -7.13 12.66
CA LEU A 752 44.63 -7.69 13.32
C LEU A 752 44.52 -9.20 13.58
N ASN A 753 43.32 -9.68 13.91
CA ASN A 753 43.05 -11.11 14.06
C ASN A 753 43.19 -11.86 12.72
N MET A 754 42.62 -11.34 11.63
CA MET A 754 42.78 -11.94 10.30
C MET A 754 44.24 -11.92 9.81
N VAL A 755 44.99 -10.86 10.14
CA VAL A 755 46.45 -10.78 9.91
C VAL A 755 47.21 -11.85 10.71
N GLN A 756 46.74 -12.19 11.91
CA GLN A 756 47.32 -13.25 12.72
C GLN A 756 47.03 -14.65 12.14
N ASP A 757 45.83 -14.86 11.62
CA ASP A 757 45.38 -16.11 11.00
C ASP A 757 45.96 -16.35 9.60
N TYR A 758 46.39 -15.28 8.91
CA TYR A 758 47.06 -15.39 7.62
C TYR A 758 48.37 -16.18 7.71
N THR A 759 48.61 -17.05 6.73
CA THR A 759 49.82 -17.88 6.68
C THR A 759 50.97 -17.16 5.95
N TRP A 760 51.75 -16.40 6.72
CA TRP A 760 52.95 -15.68 6.28
C TRP A 760 54.07 -16.64 5.82
N GLU A 761 55.00 -16.14 4.99
CA GLU A 761 56.20 -16.90 4.63
C GLU A 761 57.17 -17.01 5.83
N ASP A 762 57.78 -18.19 6.02
CA ASP A 762 58.60 -18.52 7.21
C ASP A 762 59.80 -17.58 7.45
N ASN A 763 60.23 -16.85 6.41
CA ASN A 763 61.36 -15.91 6.46
C ASN A 763 60.95 -14.44 6.25
N SER A 764 59.66 -14.14 6.37
CA SER A 764 59.15 -12.79 6.15
C SER A 764 59.03 -11.96 7.42
N ASP A 765 59.35 -10.68 7.28
CA ASP A 765 59.13 -9.65 8.30
C ASP A 765 57.78 -8.93 8.11
N ALA A 766 56.97 -9.29 7.10
CA ALA A 766 55.80 -8.54 6.67
C ALA A 766 54.72 -8.46 7.77
N LYS A 767 54.46 -9.55 8.50
CA LYS A 767 53.54 -9.57 9.66
C LYS A 767 53.92 -8.52 10.71
N ILE A 768 55.20 -8.46 11.04
CA ILE A 768 55.72 -7.55 12.07
C ILE A 768 55.73 -6.10 11.58
N ARG A 769 55.96 -5.89 10.28
CA ARG A 769 55.80 -4.57 9.66
C ARG A 769 54.36 -4.08 9.74
N VAL A 770 53.36 -4.96 9.55
CA VAL A 770 51.94 -4.60 9.75
C VAL A 770 51.67 -4.19 11.20
N TYR A 771 52.20 -4.91 12.19
CA TYR A 771 52.05 -4.53 13.59
C TYR A 771 52.72 -3.20 13.92
N ILE A 772 53.91 -2.93 13.37
CA ILE A 772 54.56 -1.62 13.49
C ILE A 772 53.70 -0.53 12.83
N SER A 773 53.09 -0.79 11.66
CA SER A 773 52.20 0.17 10.97
C SER A 773 50.87 0.41 11.69
N ALA A 774 50.41 -0.50 12.55
CA ALA A 774 49.17 -0.33 13.31
C ALA A 774 49.36 0.60 14.53
N LEU A 775 50.58 0.72 15.07
CA LEU A 775 50.88 1.58 16.23
C LEU A 775 50.61 3.08 15.96
N PRO A 776 50.99 3.66 14.81
CA PRO A 776 50.62 5.04 14.45
C PRO A 776 49.11 5.28 14.39
N LEU A 777 48.32 4.30 13.89
CA LEU A 777 46.86 4.41 13.87
C LEU A 777 46.30 4.46 15.29
N LEU A 778 46.71 3.53 16.15
CA LEU A 778 46.27 3.49 17.55
C LEU A 778 46.66 4.76 18.32
N ALA A 779 47.84 5.30 18.03
CA ALA A 779 48.27 6.59 18.59
C ALA A 779 47.41 7.76 18.08
N ALA A 780 47.05 7.78 16.79
CA ALA A 780 46.15 8.79 16.24
C ALA A 780 44.73 8.69 16.83
N MET A 781 44.21 7.48 17.01
CA MET A 781 42.90 7.23 17.64
C MET A 781 42.82 7.67 19.11
N SER A 782 43.96 7.74 19.81
CA SER A 782 44.03 8.20 21.20
C SER A 782 43.92 9.72 21.38
N GLN A 783 43.89 10.47 20.28
CA GLN A 783 43.84 11.93 20.31
C GLN A 783 42.39 12.44 20.45
N GLU A 784 42.23 13.61 21.07
CA GLU A 784 40.93 14.28 21.24
C GLU A 784 40.36 14.80 19.92
N SER A 785 41.22 15.09 18.94
CA SER A 785 40.85 15.43 17.57
C SER A 785 41.71 14.68 16.57
N TYR A 786 41.11 14.27 15.45
CA TYR A 786 41.76 13.54 14.37
C TYR A 786 42.34 14.50 13.33
N LEU A 787 43.36 14.02 12.62
CA LEU A 787 44.05 14.79 11.58
C LEU A 787 43.11 15.18 10.44
N TYR A 788 42.16 14.33 10.12
CA TYR A 788 41.17 14.56 9.08
C TYR A 788 39.86 13.88 9.47
N THR A 789 38.76 14.49 9.06
CA THR A 789 37.40 14.03 9.33
C THR A 789 36.62 14.00 8.03
N ILE A 790 35.59 13.15 7.96
CA ILE A 790 34.66 13.15 6.84
C ILE A 790 33.48 14.04 7.24
N PRO A 791 33.11 15.06 6.42
CA PRO A 791 32.00 15.94 6.75
C PRO A 791 30.72 15.15 7.02
N LYS A 792 30.05 15.46 8.13
CA LYS A 792 28.78 14.83 8.56
C LYS A 792 28.88 13.34 8.90
N VAL A 793 30.08 12.81 9.15
CA VAL A 793 30.29 11.47 9.73
C VAL A 793 30.97 11.64 11.08
N ASP A 794 30.27 11.22 12.14
CA ASP A 794 30.79 11.28 13.50
C ASP A 794 31.86 10.21 13.69
N SER A 795 33.13 10.60 13.62
CA SER A 795 34.26 9.71 13.83
C SER A 795 34.45 9.39 15.33
N ASN A 796 35.30 8.41 15.64
CA ASN A 796 35.55 7.96 17.01
C ASN A 796 36.07 9.07 17.96
N GLU A 797 36.61 10.19 17.42
CA GLU A 797 36.94 11.39 18.21
C GLU A 797 35.68 12.05 18.83
N THR A 798 34.58 12.11 18.07
CA THR A 798 33.31 12.71 18.52
C THR A 798 32.55 11.73 19.41
N LEU A 799 32.63 10.43 19.09
CA LEU A 799 31.92 9.39 19.82
C LEU A 799 32.54 9.10 21.21
N TYR A 800 33.87 9.07 21.31
CA TYR A 800 34.56 8.69 22.54
C TYR A 800 35.33 9.84 23.19
N GLY A 801 35.70 10.91 22.47
CA GLY A 801 36.20 12.16 23.06
C GLY A 801 37.37 12.01 24.05
N GLY A 802 38.24 11.02 23.86
CA GLY A 802 39.33 10.73 24.80
C GLY A 802 38.91 10.01 26.10
N ASP A 803 37.78 9.29 26.10
CA ASP A 803 37.31 8.51 27.25
C ASP A 803 38.45 7.60 27.80
N PRO A 804 38.77 7.67 29.11
CA PRO A 804 39.80 6.83 29.71
C PRO A 804 39.57 5.32 29.50
N LYS A 805 38.32 4.86 29.35
CA LYS A 805 38.04 3.44 29.03
C LYS A 805 38.46 3.08 27.61
N PHE A 806 38.21 3.96 26.65
CA PHE A 806 38.62 3.77 25.26
C PHE A 806 40.16 3.81 25.14
N ILE A 807 40.81 4.77 25.80
CA ILE A 807 42.27 4.87 25.86
C ILE A 807 42.89 3.62 26.52
N ALA A 808 42.27 3.06 27.56
CA ALA A 808 42.73 1.82 28.18
C ALA A 808 42.72 0.63 27.21
N GLU A 809 41.68 0.49 26.39
CA GLU A 809 41.60 -0.56 25.36
C GLU A 809 42.61 -0.35 24.23
N ILE A 810 42.87 0.90 23.81
CA ILE A 810 43.95 1.25 22.86
C ILE A 810 45.31 0.82 23.44
N ASN A 811 45.61 1.20 24.69
CA ASN A 811 46.88 0.88 25.34
C ASN A 811 47.10 -0.64 25.46
N LYS A 812 46.05 -1.40 25.79
CA LYS A 812 46.10 -2.87 25.84
C LYS A 812 46.43 -3.49 24.48
N LEU A 813 45.89 -2.96 23.39
CA LEU A 813 46.24 -3.40 22.04
C LEU A 813 47.69 -3.03 21.69
N CYS A 814 48.14 -1.81 22.00
CA CYS A 814 49.53 -1.39 21.81
C CYS A 814 50.51 -2.29 22.58
N GLU A 815 50.24 -2.63 23.84
CA GLU A 815 51.07 -3.54 24.64
C GLU A 815 51.16 -4.93 24.00
N THR A 816 50.04 -5.45 23.50
CA THR A 816 49.99 -6.75 22.81
C THR A 816 50.82 -6.73 21.52
N LEU A 817 50.67 -5.70 20.69
CA LEU A 817 51.40 -5.55 19.43
C LEU A 817 52.91 -5.36 19.66
N ILE A 818 53.29 -4.49 20.59
CA ILE A 818 54.71 -4.28 20.96
C ILE A 818 55.31 -5.58 21.50
N GLY A 819 54.58 -6.31 22.35
CA GLY A 819 55.01 -7.62 22.85
C GLY A 819 55.34 -8.59 21.73
N GLN A 820 54.43 -8.75 20.76
CA GLN A 820 54.64 -9.63 19.60
C GLN A 820 55.82 -9.19 18.72
N VAL A 821 56.02 -7.88 18.52
CA VAL A 821 57.18 -7.35 17.78
C VAL A 821 58.49 -7.67 18.52
N LEU A 822 58.53 -7.52 19.84
CA LEU A 822 59.71 -7.81 20.66
C LEU A 822 60.04 -9.31 20.71
N ASP A 823 59.02 -10.18 20.75
CA ASP A 823 59.21 -11.63 20.69
C ASP A 823 59.81 -12.06 19.35
N HIS A 824 59.37 -11.49 18.22
CA HIS A 824 59.98 -11.73 16.91
C HIS A 824 61.43 -11.23 16.83
N LEU A 825 61.71 -10.03 17.36
CA LEU A 825 63.08 -9.50 17.44
C LEU A 825 64.00 -10.41 18.26
N LYS A 826 63.48 -11.03 19.33
CA LYS A 826 64.23 -12.00 20.15
C LYS A 826 64.51 -13.30 19.38
N GLY A 827 63.56 -13.76 18.57
CA GLY A 827 63.72 -14.91 17.66
C GLY A 827 64.79 -14.66 16.59
N LEU A 828 64.72 -13.52 15.89
CA LEU A 828 65.70 -13.15 14.85
C LEU A 828 67.14 -13.03 15.37
N GLY A 829 67.31 -12.72 16.66
CA GLY A 829 68.62 -12.71 17.31
C GLY A 829 69.25 -14.10 17.50
N ARG A 830 68.47 -15.18 17.39
CA ARG A 830 68.92 -16.57 17.50
C ARG A 830 69.24 -17.20 16.14
N ASP A 831 68.53 -16.79 15.08
CA ASP A 831 68.59 -17.39 13.74
C ASP A 831 69.54 -16.66 12.75
N GLU A 832 70.62 -16.03 13.23
CA GLU A 832 71.58 -15.24 12.44
C GLU A 832 70.96 -14.09 11.58
N GLY A 833 69.69 -13.74 11.82
CA GLY A 833 68.92 -12.69 11.14
C GLY A 833 69.26 -11.26 11.56
N VAL A 834 70.51 -11.00 11.92
CA VAL A 834 70.98 -9.80 12.65
C VAL A 834 70.74 -8.49 11.87
N ARG A 835 70.83 -8.53 10.53
CA ARG A 835 70.51 -7.38 9.67
C ARG A 835 69.01 -7.03 9.70
N ARG A 836 68.13 -8.03 9.65
CA ARG A 836 66.66 -7.86 9.72
C ARG A 836 66.25 -7.36 11.10
N GLN A 837 66.83 -7.94 12.16
CA GLN A 837 66.65 -7.51 13.54
C GLN A 837 66.99 -6.04 13.73
N GLY A 838 68.13 -5.59 13.19
CA GLY A 838 68.54 -4.19 13.28
C GLY A 838 67.59 -3.22 12.55
N SER A 839 67.14 -3.59 11.35
CA SER A 839 66.18 -2.79 10.57
C SER A 839 64.81 -2.66 11.25
N LEU A 840 64.26 -3.76 11.78
CA LEU A 840 62.97 -3.75 12.46
C LEU A 840 63.04 -3.04 13.81
N ALA A 841 64.11 -3.23 14.58
CA ALA A 841 64.33 -2.52 15.84
C ALA A 841 64.42 -1.00 15.61
N PHE A 842 65.10 -0.57 14.54
CA PHE A 842 65.17 0.84 14.16
C PHE A 842 63.81 1.38 13.68
N SER A 843 63.02 0.58 12.96
CA SER A 843 61.66 0.96 12.54
C SER A 843 60.71 1.13 13.72
N LEU A 844 60.74 0.20 14.70
CA LEU A 844 59.96 0.33 15.93
C LEU A 844 60.43 1.51 16.77
N PHE A 845 61.75 1.74 16.88
CA PHE A 845 62.30 2.93 17.51
C PHE A 845 61.78 4.22 16.86
N GLY A 846 61.80 4.29 15.52
CA GLY A 846 61.26 5.43 14.78
C GLY A 846 59.77 5.66 15.06
N CYS A 847 58.98 4.60 15.16
CA CYS A 847 57.56 4.68 15.51
C CYS A 847 57.35 5.18 16.95
N LEU A 848 58.08 4.64 17.93
CA LEU A 848 58.00 5.05 19.33
C LEU A 848 58.48 6.49 19.52
N LEU A 849 59.50 6.91 18.78
CA LEU A 849 59.97 8.29 18.76
C LEU A 849 58.88 9.21 18.19
N ALA A 850 58.27 8.85 17.06
CA ALA A 850 57.26 9.71 16.43
C ALA A 850 55.94 9.82 17.22
N HIS A 851 55.50 8.73 17.89
CA HIS A 851 54.13 8.62 18.42
C HIS A 851 54.03 8.30 19.92
N GLY A 852 55.11 7.88 20.57
CA GLY A 852 55.09 7.45 21.97
C GLY A 852 55.36 8.57 22.97
N ASP A 853 54.69 8.53 24.14
CA ASP A 853 54.99 9.42 25.26
C ASP A 853 56.25 8.97 26.01
N LEU A 854 57.40 9.51 25.58
CA LEU A 854 58.72 9.21 26.13
C LEU A 854 59.00 9.85 27.51
N ARG A 855 58.01 10.53 28.11
CA ARG A 855 58.04 10.92 29.54
C ARG A 855 57.87 9.71 30.44
N ASN A 856 57.25 8.63 29.93
CA ASN A 856 57.17 7.37 30.64
C ASN A 856 58.54 6.67 30.65
N ASN A 857 59.11 6.49 31.85
CA ASN A 857 60.41 5.87 32.05
C ASN A 857 60.53 4.47 31.40
N LYS A 858 59.45 3.69 31.34
CA LYS A 858 59.46 2.34 30.73
C LYS A 858 59.59 2.41 29.20
N LEU A 859 58.82 3.28 28.55
CA LEU A 859 58.87 3.49 27.10
C LEU A 859 60.20 4.15 26.68
N ASN A 860 60.71 5.09 27.48
CA ASN A 860 62.01 5.71 27.27
C ASN A 860 63.15 4.68 27.31
N GLN A 861 63.16 3.80 28.34
CA GLN A 861 64.11 2.70 28.42
C GLN A 861 63.99 1.72 27.24
N LEU A 862 62.76 1.39 26.82
CA LEU A 862 62.54 0.55 25.65
C LEU A 862 63.10 1.18 24.37
N ALA A 863 62.89 2.48 24.15
CA ALA A 863 63.42 3.20 22.99
C ALA A 863 64.95 3.20 22.97
N VAL A 864 65.61 3.45 24.11
CA VAL A 864 67.08 3.35 24.22
C VAL A 864 67.57 1.93 23.94
N ASN A 865 66.87 0.91 24.45
CA ASN A 865 67.22 -0.49 24.20
C ASN A 865 67.09 -0.88 22.72
N LEU A 866 66.03 -0.42 22.03
CA LEU A 866 65.83 -0.65 20.60
C LEU A 866 66.88 0.07 19.74
N TRP A 867 67.27 1.28 20.14
CA TRP A 867 68.39 2.00 19.52
C TRP A 867 69.69 1.21 19.65
N ASN A 868 70.03 0.76 20.85
CA ASN A 868 71.24 -0.02 21.09
C ASN A 868 71.20 -1.37 20.34
N LEU A 869 70.04 -2.04 20.30
CA LEU A 869 69.86 -3.29 19.56
C LEU A 869 70.06 -3.10 18.05
N SER A 870 69.55 -2.00 17.48
CA SER A 870 69.71 -1.72 16.05
C SER A 870 71.17 -1.44 15.65
N HIS A 871 71.98 -0.91 16.55
CA HIS A 871 73.38 -0.55 16.30
C HIS A 871 74.40 -1.60 16.76
N LYS A 872 74.01 -2.58 17.59
CA LYS A 872 74.88 -3.60 18.21
C LYS A 872 75.79 -4.35 17.23
N HIS A 873 75.33 -4.55 16.00
CA HIS A 873 76.04 -5.33 14.98
C HIS A 873 76.43 -4.50 13.74
N GLY A 874 76.26 -3.17 13.78
CA GLY A 874 76.72 -2.26 12.72
C GLY A 874 76.02 -2.40 11.36
N PHE A 875 74.83 -3.01 11.30
CA PHE A 875 74.06 -3.22 10.07
C PHE A 875 72.98 -2.15 9.79
N CYS A 876 72.79 -1.18 10.69
CA CYS A 876 71.88 -0.06 10.50
C CYS A 876 72.52 1.01 9.59
N ASP A 877 71.72 1.65 8.72
CA ASP A 877 72.21 2.71 7.84
C ASP A 877 72.66 3.92 8.66
N THR A 878 73.98 4.11 8.71
CA THR A 878 74.66 5.13 9.51
C THR A 878 74.20 6.54 9.13
N ARG A 879 73.84 6.78 7.86
CA ARG A 879 73.36 8.09 7.39
C ARG A 879 71.99 8.43 7.97
N THR A 880 71.08 7.46 8.03
CA THR A 880 69.78 7.65 8.66
C THR A 880 69.89 7.80 10.17
N SER A 881 70.72 7.00 10.84
CA SER A 881 70.92 7.10 12.29
C SER A 881 71.48 8.45 12.73
N VAL A 882 72.47 9.00 12.00
CA VAL A 882 73.03 10.34 12.30
C VAL A 882 71.97 11.42 12.15
N ARG A 883 71.19 11.40 11.06
CA ARG A 883 70.09 12.35 10.86
C ARG A 883 69.00 12.24 11.93
N THR A 884 68.65 11.04 12.36
CA THR A 884 67.68 10.85 13.45
C THR A 884 68.23 11.39 14.76
N LEU A 885 69.52 11.18 15.07
CA LEU A 885 70.14 11.70 16.28
C LEU A 885 70.26 13.23 16.29
N GLU A 886 70.65 13.84 15.16
CA GLU A 886 70.65 15.29 14.97
C GLU A 886 69.25 15.88 15.14
N TYR A 887 68.24 15.20 14.61
CA TYR A 887 66.85 15.59 14.77
C TYR A 887 66.40 15.55 16.24
N ILE A 888 66.71 14.48 16.98
CA ILE A 888 66.38 14.38 18.40
C ILE A 888 67.07 15.49 19.20
N LYS A 889 68.34 15.81 18.87
CA LYS A 889 69.08 16.93 19.49
C LYS A 889 68.42 18.28 19.25
N HIS A 890 67.92 18.52 18.04
CA HIS A 890 67.18 19.74 17.71
C HIS A 890 65.82 19.81 18.43
N GLN A 891 65.12 18.68 18.55
CA GLN A 891 63.84 18.62 19.28
C GLN A 891 64.02 18.81 20.80
N ALA A 892 65.12 18.32 21.37
CA ALA A 892 65.46 18.47 22.79
C ALA A 892 65.74 19.94 23.19
N GLN A 893 65.90 20.87 22.24
CA GLN A 893 66.07 22.30 22.50
C GLN A 893 64.74 23.03 22.73
N LEU A 894 63.59 22.40 22.44
CA LEU A 894 62.27 22.97 22.69
C LEU A 894 61.85 22.78 24.15
N ALA A 895 61.28 23.83 24.77
CA ALA A 895 60.99 23.88 26.21
C ALA A 895 60.07 22.75 26.73
N ASP A 896 59.15 22.25 25.90
CA ASP A 896 58.21 21.16 26.26
C ASP A 896 58.82 19.74 26.19
N LEU A 897 60.05 19.61 25.67
CA LEU A 897 60.71 18.34 25.31
C LEU A 897 62.04 18.09 26.03
N SER A 898 62.27 18.73 27.18
CA SER A 898 63.51 18.58 27.97
C SER A 898 63.85 17.13 28.33
N HIS A 899 62.86 16.26 28.52
CA HIS A 899 63.06 14.81 28.77
C HIS A 899 63.82 14.07 27.65
N LEU A 900 63.86 14.62 26.42
CA LEU A 900 64.64 14.06 25.31
C LEU A 900 66.14 14.39 25.43
N SER A 901 66.55 15.41 26.19
CA SER A 901 67.98 15.72 26.40
C SER A 901 68.69 14.58 27.14
N ASP A 902 68.04 14.05 28.17
CA ASP A 902 68.54 12.94 28.99
C ASP A 902 68.60 11.63 28.20
N MET A 903 67.64 11.42 27.31
CA MET A 903 67.64 10.28 26.39
C MET A 903 68.77 10.39 25.36
N THR A 904 69.00 11.58 24.81
CA THR A 904 70.05 11.84 23.80
C THR A 904 71.45 11.52 24.32
N ALA A 905 71.72 11.76 25.61
CA ALA A 905 72.98 11.39 26.24
C ALA A 905 73.23 9.87 26.28
N ARG A 906 72.15 9.06 26.23
CA ARG A 906 72.20 7.58 26.24
C ARG A 906 72.23 6.97 24.84
N LEU A 907 71.93 7.74 23.81
CA LEU A 907 71.95 7.34 22.40
C LEU A 907 73.35 7.58 21.80
N SER A 908 74.30 6.74 22.18
CA SER A 908 75.66 6.80 21.60
C SER A 908 75.70 6.08 20.24
N LEU A 909 76.38 6.69 19.27
CA LEU A 909 76.77 6.03 18.03
C LEU A 909 78.19 5.48 18.25
N GLN A 910 78.38 4.17 18.09
CA GLN A 910 79.73 3.61 18.06
C GLN A 910 80.43 4.15 16.80
N SER A 911 81.47 4.96 17.00
CA SER A 911 82.41 5.31 15.94
C SER A 911 83.07 4.02 15.46
N ARG A 912 82.91 3.68 14.18
CA ARG A 912 83.81 2.70 13.55
C ARG A 912 85.24 3.21 13.68
N THR A 913 86.07 2.51 14.43
CA THR A 913 87.50 2.36 14.10
C THR A 913 87.62 1.37 12.96
#